data_AF-I1XHB3-F1
#
_entry.id   AF-I1XHB3-F1
#
_cell.length_a   1.000
_cell.length_b   1.000
_cell.length_c   1.000
_cell.angle_alpha   90.00
_cell.angle_beta   90.00
_cell.angle_gamma   90.00
#
_symmetry.space_group_name_H-M   'P 1'
#
loop_
_entity.id
_entity.type
_entity.pdbx_description
1 polymer ?
#
loop_
_entity_poly.entity_id
_entity_poly.type
_entity_poly.pdbx_seq_one_letter_code
_entity_poly.pdbx_strand_id
1 'polypeptide(L)'
;MIISLALLGYGVSGVFLALARDYVSRHFPSVIMINLLLLALSMPLCFMLAQELPFNPSELLWDPWQLLYWLVVYLVLAVPFFFAANIIGLSFYQFRTGITTLYAADLLGAALGSIGIIVLLFGLLVEQILVILPCLVLFAGLLLVSLAWKNSGTKKLAWQALIIGVAVLILVLVPASLQLQMSPYKSHSQLMTIPQTEIVKTYSSPLGVLNVVESKAVPLRYAPGLSISSEAKLPEQLGVFSDGDAMTAINRFDGNPLTLEYLRQTTSALPYQFDAIDDVLVLGAGAGSDVLQALLFGATRIDAVEQNPQMIRLLKNDYAEFAGGLYSLPQVSVHQSEARSFVTRTENQYDLITMSKIDGSGMSSGGLYSMTENYLYTVEAMQQYLQHLKPDGYLSLTRRAILPPRDMPKLVATLKQLPQVTVSQSLILIRSWQTSTLLLKNGVVTDDEISRLKHFSQQNNFDLAYYPGITPGEVNRFHKLSQPYLYQAASALAGSEGDKFIEDYKFNLRPATDDQPYFSQFFKWQTLPEILSLLNQGSVFLLESGYLLLLAALVQALVASALLLLLPLWLWQRRQGRRAANPLHKKVLGYFFVLGLAFLFVEIAFIQKFILILHHPVYAVTTVIASFLLAAGLGSYVSGKLTRIEPQMRVVAVVVGIGLLSLVYLLAFGSISAFLLQQNDVLRYMLAVVLILPIGFCMGAPFPTGLTVLSREHADLIPWAWGINGFASVMSPIVATLIAMQFGFRVLICVAVLLYLLAAWLFPGTGKINRDSN
;
A
#
# COMPACT_ATOMS: atom_id res chain seq x y z
N MET A 1 2.03 5.90 7.00
CA MET A 1 2.22 7.36 7.14
C MET A 1 0.92 8.16 7.14
N ILE A 2 0.02 7.99 6.16
CA ILE A 2 -1.27 8.70 6.10
C ILE A 2 -2.09 8.51 7.39
N ILE A 3 -2.22 7.25 7.86
CA ILE A 3 -2.92 6.94 9.12
C ILE A 3 -2.27 7.67 10.31
N SER A 4 -0.93 7.60 10.43
CA SER A 4 -0.18 8.30 11.47
C SER A 4 -0.43 9.81 11.46
N LEU A 5 -0.47 10.43 10.27
CA LEU A 5 -0.72 11.85 10.09
C LEU A 5 -2.10 12.27 10.60
N ALA A 6 -3.14 11.52 10.22
CA ALA A 6 -4.50 11.77 10.69
C ALA A 6 -4.57 11.65 12.22
N LEU A 7 -3.94 10.62 12.78
CA LEU A 7 -3.89 10.37 14.22
C LEU A 7 -3.08 11.43 14.98
N LEU A 8 -2.07 12.06 14.36
CA LEU A 8 -1.33 13.16 14.96
C LEU A 8 -2.28 14.35 15.18
N GLY A 9 -3.07 14.72 14.16
CA GLY A 9 -4.08 15.77 14.29
C GLY A 9 -5.07 15.49 15.44
N TYR A 10 -5.55 14.25 15.55
CA TYR A 10 -6.43 13.80 16.64
C TYR A 10 -5.76 13.86 18.02
N GLY A 11 -4.49 13.44 18.11
CA GLY A 11 -3.71 13.52 19.34
C GLY A 11 -3.54 14.96 19.81
N VAL A 12 -3.14 15.86 18.90
CA VAL A 12 -2.89 17.28 19.20
C VAL A 12 -4.17 17.97 19.63
N SER A 13 -5.29 17.64 18.99
CA SER A 13 -6.63 18.10 19.40
C SER A 13 -6.93 17.74 20.85
N GLY A 14 -6.67 16.49 21.26
CA GLY A 14 -6.88 16.06 22.64
C GLY A 14 -6.10 16.87 23.67
N VAL A 15 -4.83 17.19 23.35
CA VAL A 15 -4.00 18.04 24.22
C VAL A 15 -4.52 19.48 24.26
N PHE A 16 -4.88 20.05 23.11
CA PHE A 16 -5.46 21.38 23.04
C PHE A 16 -6.75 21.49 23.88
N LEU A 17 -7.66 20.53 23.74
CA LEU A 17 -8.93 20.51 24.49
C LEU A 17 -8.72 20.32 25.99
N ALA A 18 -7.71 19.56 26.40
CA ALA A 18 -7.36 19.43 27.80
C ALA A 18 -6.89 20.76 28.42
N LEU A 19 -6.11 21.54 27.67
CA LEU A 19 -5.55 22.82 28.14
C LEU A 19 -6.57 23.97 28.05
N ALA A 20 -7.36 24.03 26.98
CA ALA A 20 -8.30 25.12 26.71
C ALA A 20 -9.74 24.82 27.21
N ARG A 21 -9.90 23.75 28.00
CA ARG A 21 -11.16 23.17 28.44
C ARG A 21 -12.22 24.18 28.87
N ASP A 22 -11.91 25.03 29.85
CA ASP A 22 -12.90 25.91 30.48
C ASP A 22 -13.39 27.00 29.53
N TYR A 23 -12.50 27.51 28.68
CA TYR A 23 -12.84 28.53 27.71
C TYR A 23 -13.71 27.98 26.59
N VAL A 24 -13.31 26.84 26.03
CA VAL A 24 -13.97 26.25 24.87
C VAL A 24 -15.36 25.72 25.24
N SER A 25 -15.51 25.14 26.43
CA SER A 25 -16.80 24.62 26.89
C SER A 25 -17.84 25.72 27.10
N ARG A 26 -17.42 26.90 27.58
CA ARG A 26 -18.32 28.05 27.77
C ARG A 26 -18.90 28.57 26.45
N HIS A 27 -18.14 28.43 25.36
CA HIS A 27 -18.52 28.91 24.02
C HIS A 27 -18.83 27.76 23.05
N PHE A 28 -19.27 26.61 23.56
CA PHE A 28 -19.40 25.37 22.80
C PHE A 28 -20.04 25.53 21.41
N PRO A 29 -21.22 26.16 21.22
CA PRO A 29 -21.83 26.27 19.89
C PRO A 29 -20.97 27.07 18.89
N SER A 30 -20.40 28.19 19.33
CA SER A 30 -19.56 29.04 18.49
C SER A 30 -18.26 28.34 18.12
N VAL A 31 -17.66 27.59 19.05
CA VAL A 31 -16.40 26.89 18.80
C VAL A 31 -16.60 25.72 17.83
N ILE A 32 -17.70 24.98 17.91
CA ILE A 32 -18.01 23.94 16.90
C ILE A 32 -18.15 24.57 15.51
N MET A 33 -18.87 25.69 15.37
CA MET A 33 -19.03 26.36 14.08
C MET A 33 -17.71 26.88 13.51
N ILE A 34 -16.86 27.47 14.37
CA ILE A 34 -15.52 27.92 13.96
C ILE A 34 -14.67 26.73 13.50
N ASN A 35 -14.66 25.61 14.22
CA ASN A 35 -13.91 24.42 13.80
C ASN A 35 -14.43 23.85 12.47
N LEU A 36 -15.74 23.87 12.21
CA LEU A 36 -16.31 23.44 10.93
C LEU A 36 -15.87 24.33 9.77
N LEU A 37 -15.88 25.65 9.95
CA LEU A 37 -15.39 26.60 8.94
C LEU A 37 -13.89 26.43 8.69
N LEU A 38 -13.09 26.33 9.77
CA LEU A 38 -11.65 26.13 9.66
C LEU A 38 -11.32 24.76 9.05
N LEU A 39 -12.09 23.71 9.36
CA LEU A 39 -11.97 22.40 8.72
C LEU A 39 -12.19 22.51 7.21
N ALA A 40 -13.30 23.11 6.79
CA ALA A 40 -13.63 23.28 5.37
C ALA A 40 -12.58 24.12 4.61
N LEU A 41 -12.07 25.19 5.22
CA LEU A 41 -11.03 26.04 4.61
C LEU A 41 -9.65 25.38 4.61
N SER A 42 -9.31 24.65 5.67
CA SER A 42 -7.99 24.03 5.82
C SER A 42 -7.76 22.88 4.85
N MET A 43 -8.80 22.12 4.47
CA MET A 43 -8.66 21.00 3.53
C MET A 43 -7.98 21.41 2.20
N PRO A 44 -8.52 22.35 1.40
CA PRO A 44 -7.87 22.78 0.16
C PRO A 44 -6.63 23.62 0.42
N LEU A 45 -6.62 24.48 1.46
CA LEU A 45 -5.49 25.36 1.74
C LEU A 45 -4.23 24.58 2.13
N CYS A 46 -4.34 23.61 3.04
CA CYS A 46 -3.22 22.78 3.47
C CYS A 46 -2.72 21.90 2.31
N PHE A 47 -3.61 21.44 1.43
CA PHE A 47 -3.21 20.73 0.22
C PHE A 47 -2.39 21.63 -0.71
N MET A 48 -2.85 22.85 -1.01
CA MET A 48 -2.11 23.80 -1.84
C MET A 48 -0.76 24.18 -1.21
N LEU A 49 -0.73 24.47 0.08
CA LEU A 49 0.51 24.77 0.80
C LEU A 49 1.50 23.60 0.78
N ALA A 50 1.01 22.35 0.82
CA ALA A 50 1.87 21.18 0.73
C ALA A 50 2.51 21.02 -0.67
N GLN A 51 1.85 21.48 -1.74
CA GLN A 51 2.40 21.45 -3.10
C GLN A 51 3.52 22.48 -3.32
N GLU A 52 3.47 23.62 -2.64
CA GLU A 52 4.49 24.68 -2.72
C GLU A 52 5.81 24.32 -1.99
N LEU A 53 5.78 23.31 -1.12
CA LEU A 53 6.97 22.86 -0.41
C LEU A 53 7.86 22.06 -1.37
N PRO A 54 9.17 22.38 -1.49
CA PRO A 54 10.09 21.72 -2.42
C PRO A 54 10.55 20.35 -1.89
N PHE A 55 9.60 19.52 -1.50
CA PHE A 55 9.85 18.18 -0.98
C PHE A 55 10.09 17.20 -2.14
N ASN A 56 11.27 16.60 -2.15
CA ASN A 56 11.63 15.54 -3.08
C ASN A 56 12.04 14.26 -2.34
N PRO A 57 11.24 13.17 -2.42
CA PRO A 57 11.59 11.90 -1.80
C PRO A 57 12.93 11.31 -2.25
N SER A 58 13.38 11.58 -3.49
CA SER A 58 14.65 11.02 -3.98
C SER A 58 15.88 11.69 -3.38
N GLU A 59 15.75 12.92 -2.87
CA GLU A 59 16.83 13.69 -2.25
C GLU A 59 16.95 13.44 -0.74
N LEU A 60 16.01 12.73 -0.12
CA LEU A 60 15.90 12.59 1.34
C LEU A 60 17.18 12.06 2.03
N LEU A 61 17.97 11.26 1.32
CA LEU A 61 19.14 10.59 1.88
C LEU A 61 20.41 11.44 1.89
N TRP A 62 20.50 12.45 1.01
CA TRP A 62 21.69 13.30 0.91
C TRP A 62 21.41 14.76 1.25
N ASP A 63 20.17 15.24 1.11
CA ASP A 63 19.78 16.58 1.54
C ASP A 63 19.01 16.53 2.87
N PRO A 64 19.61 16.94 4.00
CA PRO A 64 18.93 16.95 5.29
C PRO A 64 17.75 17.94 5.35
N TRP A 65 17.71 18.96 4.48
CA TRP A 65 16.57 19.87 4.42
C TRP A 65 15.29 19.17 3.97
N GLN A 66 15.42 18.11 3.17
CA GLN A 66 14.27 17.29 2.74
C GLN A 66 13.57 16.61 3.92
N LEU A 67 14.30 16.24 4.98
CA LEU A 67 13.69 15.73 6.22
C LEU A 67 12.84 16.81 6.92
N LEU A 68 13.30 18.07 6.89
CA LEU A 68 12.52 19.18 7.42
C LEU A 68 11.30 19.47 6.54
N TYR A 69 11.45 19.53 5.22
CA TYR A 69 10.31 19.70 4.31
C TYR A 69 9.28 18.59 4.49
N TRP A 70 9.72 17.35 4.63
CA TRP A 70 8.85 16.23 4.92
C TRP A 70 8.09 16.38 6.24
N LEU A 71 8.76 16.83 7.30
CA LEU A 71 8.12 17.17 8.58
C LEU A 71 7.10 18.29 8.43
N VAL A 72 7.41 19.35 7.68
CA VAL A 72 6.49 20.47 7.45
C VAL A 72 5.26 20.01 6.66
N VAL A 73 5.44 19.23 5.58
CA VAL A 73 4.31 18.61 4.84
C VAL A 73 3.45 17.79 5.78
N TYR A 74 4.07 16.95 6.61
CA TYR A 74 3.38 16.11 7.59
C TYR A 74 2.58 16.92 8.61
N LEU A 75 3.11 18.05 9.10
CA LEU A 75 2.42 18.93 10.04
C LEU A 75 1.29 19.75 9.38
N VAL A 76 1.53 20.30 8.19
CA VAL A 76 0.54 21.08 7.43
C VAL A 76 -0.69 20.23 7.13
N LEU A 77 -0.47 19.00 6.63
CA LEU A 77 -1.58 18.10 6.28
C LEU A 77 -2.29 17.52 7.52
N ALA A 78 -1.71 17.59 8.72
CA ALA A 78 -2.38 17.18 9.97
C ALA A 78 -3.43 18.19 10.47
N VAL A 79 -3.39 19.43 9.98
CA VAL A 79 -4.25 20.54 10.46
C VAL A 79 -5.76 20.29 10.24
N PRO A 80 -6.24 19.81 9.07
CA PRO A 80 -7.66 19.50 8.91
C PRO A 80 -8.12 18.44 9.92
N PHE A 81 -7.32 17.41 10.16
CA PHE A 81 -7.64 16.37 11.14
C PHE A 81 -7.71 16.91 12.57
N PHE A 82 -6.90 17.92 12.92
CA PHE A 82 -7.00 18.62 14.21
C PHE A 82 -8.36 19.30 14.40
N PHE A 83 -8.86 20.02 13.38
CA PHE A 83 -10.18 20.67 13.47
C PHE A 83 -11.33 19.67 13.51
N ALA A 84 -11.26 18.59 12.72
CA ALA A 84 -12.22 17.50 12.77
C ALA A 84 -12.26 16.85 14.17
N ALA A 85 -11.09 16.54 14.73
CA ALA A 85 -10.96 15.96 16.05
C ALA A 85 -11.46 16.88 17.17
N ASN A 86 -11.28 18.21 17.04
CA ASN A 86 -11.80 19.16 18.02
C ASN A 86 -13.33 19.10 18.11
N ILE A 87 -14.02 18.96 16.97
CA ILE A 87 -15.49 18.84 16.93
C ILE A 87 -15.94 17.60 17.72
N ILE A 88 -15.29 16.46 17.47
CA ILE A 88 -15.59 15.18 18.11
C ILE A 88 -15.25 15.23 19.61
N GLY A 89 -14.02 15.65 19.94
CA GLY A 89 -13.54 15.72 21.32
C GLY A 89 -14.35 16.67 22.20
N LEU A 90 -14.77 17.82 21.66
CA LEU A 90 -15.67 18.74 22.37
C LEU A 90 -17.06 18.16 22.59
N SER A 91 -17.56 17.39 21.62
CA SER A 91 -18.85 16.71 21.75
C SER A 91 -18.79 15.68 22.87
N PHE A 92 -17.73 14.88 22.98
CA PHE A 92 -17.54 13.96 24.13
C PHE A 92 -17.45 14.69 25.47
N TYR A 93 -16.83 15.87 25.47
CA TYR A 93 -16.68 16.66 26.68
C TYR A 93 -18.01 17.25 27.18
N GLN A 94 -18.81 17.80 26.26
CA GLN A 94 -20.09 18.46 26.56
C GLN A 94 -21.18 17.44 26.91
N PHE A 95 -21.21 16.31 26.20
CA PHE A 95 -22.22 15.26 26.36
C PHE A 95 -21.63 14.06 27.11
N ARG A 96 -21.39 14.25 28.42
CA ARG A 96 -20.78 13.23 29.30
C ARG A 96 -21.63 11.98 29.51
N THR A 97 -22.94 12.08 29.31
CA THR A 97 -23.87 10.94 29.32
C THR A 97 -24.07 10.44 27.89
N GLY A 98 -23.80 9.15 27.64
CA GLY A 98 -23.94 8.55 26.30
C GLY A 98 -22.68 8.58 25.44
N ILE A 99 -21.48 8.68 26.04
CA ILE A 99 -20.18 8.62 25.33
C ILE A 99 -20.11 7.41 24.39
N THR A 100 -20.61 6.25 24.80
CA THR A 100 -20.61 5.03 23.98
C THR A 100 -21.44 5.18 22.70
N THR A 101 -22.55 5.90 22.74
CA THR A 101 -23.42 6.16 21.59
C THR A 101 -22.82 7.21 20.66
N LEU A 102 -22.24 8.28 21.22
CA LEU A 102 -21.53 9.29 20.44
C LEU A 102 -20.32 8.70 19.72
N TYR A 103 -19.56 7.85 20.42
CA TYR A 103 -18.41 7.16 19.83
C TYR A 103 -18.85 6.16 18.75
N ALA A 104 -19.97 5.48 18.94
CA ALA A 104 -20.54 4.62 17.91
C ALA A 104 -20.97 5.41 16.66
N ALA A 105 -21.60 6.59 16.84
CA ALA A 105 -22.02 7.44 15.72
C ALA A 105 -20.82 8.02 14.95
N ASP A 106 -19.76 8.41 15.65
CA ASP A 106 -18.49 8.85 15.06
C ASP A 106 -17.86 7.75 14.19
N LEU A 107 -17.68 6.54 14.75
CA LEU A 107 -17.12 5.41 14.02
C LEU A 107 -17.97 4.97 12.83
N LEU A 108 -19.31 5.00 12.95
CA LEU A 108 -20.21 4.74 11.83
C LEU A 108 -20.08 5.80 10.73
N GLY A 109 -19.99 7.08 11.10
CA GLY A 109 -19.76 8.17 10.15
C GLY A 109 -18.43 8.02 9.42
N ALA A 110 -17.36 7.67 10.14
CA ALA A 110 -16.05 7.40 9.57
C ALA A 110 -16.07 6.20 8.60
N ALA A 111 -16.77 5.10 8.95
CA ALA A 111 -16.94 3.93 8.07
C ALA A 111 -17.71 4.26 6.78
N LEU A 112 -18.78 5.08 6.87
CA LEU A 112 -19.52 5.56 5.70
C LEU A 112 -18.66 6.49 4.85
N GLY A 113 -17.87 7.37 5.48
CA GLY A 113 -16.93 8.26 4.79
C GLY A 113 -15.87 7.50 4.01
N SER A 114 -15.30 6.42 4.59
CA SER A 114 -14.32 5.58 3.89
C SER A 114 -14.91 4.85 2.69
N ILE A 115 -16.16 4.42 2.73
CA ILE A 115 -16.82 3.82 1.55
C ILE A 115 -17.16 4.91 0.53
N GLY A 116 -17.69 6.04 1.00
CA GLY A 116 -18.12 7.15 0.15
C GLY A 116 -17.00 7.72 -0.72
N ILE A 117 -15.77 7.82 -0.20
CA ILE A 117 -14.64 8.35 -0.97
C ILE A 117 -14.29 7.47 -2.18
N ILE A 118 -14.37 6.14 -2.04
CA ILE A 118 -14.12 5.21 -3.15
C ILE A 118 -15.21 5.32 -4.21
N VAL A 119 -16.48 5.46 -3.80
CA VAL A 119 -17.60 5.67 -4.73
C VAL A 119 -17.41 6.97 -5.53
N LEU A 120 -16.96 8.04 -4.89
CA LEU A 120 -16.68 9.31 -5.57
C LEU A 120 -15.54 9.18 -6.58
N LEU A 121 -14.48 8.44 -6.26
CA LEU A 121 -13.31 8.24 -7.13
C LEU A 121 -13.62 7.46 -8.43
N PHE A 122 -14.75 6.76 -8.53
CA PHE A 122 -15.18 6.14 -9.79
C PHE A 122 -15.73 7.13 -10.82
N GLY A 123 -16.27 8.26 -10.37
CA GLY A 123 -16.92 9.24 -11.25
C GLY A 123 -16.24 10.60 -11.32
N LEU A 124 -15.37 10.92 -10.36
CA LEU A 124 -14.79 12.24 -10.19
C LEU A 124 -13.27 12.18 -10.11
N LEU A 125 -12.63 13.26 -10.56
CA LEU A 125 -11.20 13.47 -10.39
C LEU A 125 -10.86 13.78 -8.93
N VAL A 126 -9.64 13.44 -8.51
CA VAL A 126 -9.15 13.69 -7.14
C VAL A 126 -9.27 15.18 -6.77
N GLU A 127 -8.98 16.07 -7.71
CA GLU A 127 -9.11 17.53 -7.56
C GLU A 127 -10.54 17.97 -7.26
N GLN A 128 -11.53 17.38 -7.93
CA GLN A 128 -12.95 17.69 -7.73
C GLN A 128 -13.41 17.23 -6.34
N ILE A 129 -12.90 16.10 -5.88
CA ILE A 129 -13.20 15.57 -4.54
C ILE A 129 -12.68 16.51 -3.45
N LEU A 130 -11.49 17.12 -3.64
CA LEU A 130 -10.95 18.11 -2.71
C LEU A 130 -11.83 19.37 -2.57
N VAL A 131 -12.69 19.66 -3.55
CA VAL A 131 -13.69 20.74 -3.48
C VAL A 131 -14.99 20.25 -2.83
N ILE A 132 -15.41 19.01 -3.10
CA ILE A 132 -16.65 18.44 -2.57
C ILE A 132 -16.58 18.18 -1.07
N LEU A 133 -15.44 17.71 -0.54
CA LEU A 133 -15.30 17.39 0.88
C LEU A 133 -15.55 18.61 1.80
N PRO A 134 -14.95 19.79 1.56
CA PRO A 134 -15.31 21.03 2.27
C PRO A 134 -16.78 21.38 2.18
N CYS A 135 -17.40 21.24 1.01
CA CYS A 135 -18.82 21.53 0.81
C CYS A 135 -19.71 20.62 1.66
N LEU A 136 -19.36 19.33 1.82
CA LEU A 136 -20.06 18.42 2.73
C LEU A 136 -19.92 18.84 4.20
N VAL A 137 -18.73 19.30 4.62
CA VAL A 137 -18.52 19.84 5.98
C VAL A 137 -19.38 21.08 6.22
N LEU A 138 -19.43 22.01 5.25
CA LEU A 138 -20.24 23.21 5.33
C LEU A 138 -21.74 22.90 5.33
N PHE A 139 -22.17 21.91 4.54
CA PHE A 139 -23.54 21.42 4.55
C PHE A 139 -23.94 20.85 5.92
N ALA A 140 -23.06 20.04 6.54
CA ALA A 140 -23.26 19.57 7.91
C ALA A 140 -23.36 20.73 8.92
N GLY A 141 -22.52 21.76 8.77
CA GLY A 141 -22.60 22.99 9.56
C GLY A 141 -23.94 23.72 9.40
N LEU A 142 -24.43 23.85 8.16
CA LEU A 142 -25.73 24.44 7.84
C LEU A 142 -26.88 23.68 8.49
N LEU A 143 -26.85 22.34 8.44
CA LEU A 143 -27.83 21.49 9.14
C LEU A 143 -27.78 21.70 10.65
N LEU A 144 -26.59 21.69 11.25
CA LEU A 144 -26.41 21.90 12.70
C LEU A 144 -26.94 23.26 13.15
N VAL A 145 -26.64 24.35 12.43
CA VAL A 145 -27.16 25.70 12.74
C VAL A 145 -28.67 25.75 12.57
N SER A 146 -29.21 25.07 11.55
CA SER A 146 -30.64 25.06 11.25
C SER A 146 -31.45 24.34 12.31
N LEU A 147 -30.90 23.25 12.86
CA LEU A 147 -31.50 22.42 13.91
C LEU A 147 -31.24 22.96 15.33
N ALA A 148 -30.26 23.85 15.52
CA ALA A 148 -29.94 24.40 16.83
C ALA A 148 -31.01 25.40 17.33
N TRP A 149 -31.77 25.02 18.36
CA TRP A 149 -32.78 25.89 18.99
C TRP A 149 -32.24 27.03 19.86
N LYS A 150 -30.95 27.01 20.25
CA LYS A 150 -30.36 28.01 21.15
C LYS A 150 -29.96 29.33 20.49
N ASN A 151 -29.85 29.38 19.16
CA ASN A 151 -29.47 30.60 18.43
C ASN A 151 -30.73 31.26 17.85
N SER A 152 -31.24 32.29 18.52
CA SER A 152 -32.38 33.07 18.04
C SER A 152 -32.03 33.91 16.81
N GLY A 153 -32.96 33.95 15.85
CA GLY A 153 -33.06 34.84 14.67
C GLY A 153 -31.73 35.30 14.05
N THR A 154 -31.26 36.48 14.43
CA THR A 154 -30.13 37.18 13.81
C THR A 154 -28.80 36.43 13.88
N LYS A 155 -28.48 35.77 15.00
CA LYS A 155 -27.25 34.97 15.10
C LYS A 155 -27.29 33.73 14.22
N LYS A 156 -28.46 33.11 14.08
CA LYS A 156 -28.68 31.97 13.19
C LYS A 156 -28.48 32.36 11.72
N LEU A 157 -29.10 33.47 11.31
CA LEU A 157 -28.95 34.06 9.97
C LEU A 157 -27.50 34.44 9.67
N ALA A 158 -26.78 35.04 10.61
CA ALA A 158 -25.37 35.41 10.43
C ALA A 158 -24.48 34.18 10.19
N TRP A 159 -24.66 33.11 10.96
CA TRP A 159 -23.92 31.86 10.74
C TRP A 159 -24.29 31.18 9.42
N GLN A 160 -25.57 31.15 9.05
CA GLN A 160 -26.01 30.62 7.75
C GLN A 160 -25.40 31.42 6.60
N ALA A 161 -25.46 32.75 6.65
CA ALA A 161 -24.86 33.62 5.65
C ALA A 161 -23.34 33.43 5.55
N LEU A 162 -22.65 33.30 6.68
CA LEU A 162 -21.21 33.05 6.70
C LEU A 162 -20.86 31.68 6.08
N ILE A 163 -21.57 30.61 6.46
CA ILE A 163 -21.34 29.26 5.90
C ILE A 163 -21.59 29.26 4.38
N ILE A 164 -22.68 29.89 3.94
CA ILE A 164 -23.00 30.03 2.51
C ILE A 164 -21.93 30.86 1.79
N GLY A 165 -21.50 31.98 2.38
CA GLY A 165 -20.45 32.83 1.81
C GLY A 165 -19.12 32.09 1.66
N VAL A 166 -18.74 31.29 2.67
CA VAL A 166 -17.54 30.44 2.60
C VAL A 166 -17.70 29.32 1.59
N ALA A 167 -18.89 28.70 1.47
CA ALA A 167 -19.15 27.68 0.45
C ALA A 167 -19.01 28.25 -0.96
N VAL A 168 -19.57 29.44 -1.21
CA VAL A 168 -19.43 30.15 -2.49
C VAL A 168 -17.96 30.49 -2.76
N LEU A 169 -17.23 30.98 -1.77
CA LEU A 169 -15.80 31.26 -1.88
C LEU A 169 -15.01 30.01 -2.31
N ILE A 170 -15.27 28.87 -1.68
CA ILE A 170 -14.61 27.60 -2.00
C ILE A 170 -14.97 27.16 -3.42
N LEU A 171 -16.24 27.17 -3.79
CA LEU A 171 -16.71 26.74 -5.11
C LEU A 171 -16.18 27.61 -6.26
N VAL A 172 -15.88 28.89 -5.99
CA VAL A 172 -15.39 29.83 -7.03
C VAL A 172 -13.86 29.85 -7.09
N LEU A 173 -13.18 30.00 -5.95
CA LEU A 173 -11.72 30.23 -5.93
C LEU A 173 -10.90 28.95 -5.97
N VAL A 174 -11.38 27.87 -5.34
CA VAL A 174 -10.57 26.64 -5.21
C VAL A 174 -10.43 25.94 -6.55
N PRO A 175 -11.48 25.67 -7.35
CA PRO A 175 -11.30 25.01 -8.65
C PRO A 175 -10.36 25.75 -9.60
N ALA A 176 -10.37 27.10 -9.57
CA ALA A 176 -9.51 27.91 -10.43
C ALA A 176 -8.03 27.84 -10.03
N SER A 177 -7.73 27.53 -8.76
CA SER A 177 -6.37 27.53 -8.21
C SER A 177 -5.84 26.13 -7.90
N LEU A 178 -6.71 25.13 -7.82
CA LEU A 178 -6.38 23.75 -7.47
C LEU A 178 -6.06 22.96 -8.74
N GLN A 179 -4.83 23.13 -9.22
CA GLN A 179 -4.23 22.24 -10.22
C GLN A 179 -3.24 21.31 -9.53
N LEU A 180 -3.33 20.01 -9.79
CA LEU A 180 -2.36 19.05 -9.29
C LEU A 180 -1.00 19.27 -9.98
N GLN A 181 -0.02 19.71 -9.20
CA GLN A 181 1.35 19.84 -9.69
C GLN A 181 2.06 18.50 -9.58
N MET A 182 2.29 17.87 -10.72
CA MET A 182 3.08 16.66 -10.77
C MET A 182 4.55 16.97 -10.53
N SER A 183 5.22 16.15 -9.72
CA SER A 183 6.66 16.28 -9.49
C SER A 183 7.44 16.35 -10.81
N PRO A 184 8.39 17.29 -10.96
CA PRO A 184 9.17 17.42 -12.19
C PRO A 184 10.04 16.19 -12.46
N TYR A 185 10.36 15.39 -11.43
CA TYR A 185 11.21 14.21 -11.54
C TYR A 185 10.48 12.96 -12.01
N LYS A 186 9.14 13.00 -12.14
CA LYS A 186 8.37 11.89 -12.69
C LYS A 186 8.59 11.76 -14.19
N SER A 187 8.59 10.52 -14.69
CA SER A 187 8.85 10.22 -16.10
C SER A 187 7.85 10.90 -17.04
N HIS A 188 6.58 11.04 -16.64
CA HIS A 188 5.59 11.82 -17.37
C HIS A 188 5.98 13.29 -17.50
N SER A 189 6.33 13.97 -16.39
CA SER A 189 6.74 15.38 -16.41
C SER A 189 7.97 15.61 -17.28
N GLN A 190 8.94 14.68 -17.24
CA GLN A 190 10.12 14.73 -18.09
C GLN A 190 9.75 14.60 -19.57
N LEU A 191 8.84 13.69 -19.93
CA LEU A 191 8.39 13.53 -21.32
C LEU A 191 7.69 14.79 -21.84
N MET A 192 6.90 15.46 -20.99
CA MET A 192 6.21 16.71 -21.36
C MET A 192 7.16 17.89 -21.67
N THR A 193 8.45 17.79 -21.34
CA THR A 193 9.45 18.80 -21.73
C THR A 193 9.87 18.70 -23.20
N ILE A 194 9.59 17.57 -23.86
CA ILE A 194 9.90 17.36 -25.28
C ILE A 194 8.91 18.19 -26.13
N PRO A 195 9.39 18.98 -27.11
CA PRO A 195 8.52 19.76 -27.98
C PRO A 195 7.44 18.93 -28.67
N GLN A 196 6.24 19.51 -28.84
CA GLN A 196 5.10 18.85 -29.49
C GLN A 196 4.66 17.54 -28.81
N THR A 197 4.78 17.49 -27.48
CA THR A 197 4.26 16.41 -26.65
C THR A 197 2.99 16.86 -25.95
N GLU A 198 1.92 16.07 -26.06
CA GLU A 198 0.62 16.40 -25.47
C GLU A 198 -0.04 15.20 -24.80
N ILE A 199 -0.82 15.48 -23.76
CA ILE A 199 -1.69 14.49 -23.13
C ILE A 199 -2.95 14.40 -23.99
N VAL A 200 -3.10 13.29 -24.72
CA VAL A 200 -4.22 13.08 -25.63
C VAL A 200 -5.48 12.66 -24.87
N LYS A 201 -5.29 11.91 -23.77
CA LYS A 201 -6.42 11.42 -22.96
C LYS A 201 -6.02 11.14 -21.52
N THR A 202 -6.94 11.40 -20.60
CA THR A 202 -6.79 11.13 -19.17
C THR A 202 -7.98 10.33 -18.66
N TYR A 203 -7.72 9.32 -17.84
CA TYR A 203 -8.72 8.53 -17.14
C TYR A 203 -8.40 8.49 -15.66
N SER A 204 -9.43 8.55 -14.79
CA SER A 204 -9.28 8.49 -13.34
C SER A 204 -10.20 7.44 -12.74
N SER A 205 -9.66 6.65 -11.83
CA SER A 205 -10.41 5.67 -11.04
C SER A 205 -9.79 5.53 -9.64
N PRO A 206 -10.39 4.73 -8.73
CA PRO A 206 -9.75 4.42 -7.45
C PRO A 206 -8.40 3.70 -7.59
N LEU A 207 -8.07 3.17 -8.77
CA LEU A 207 -6.79 2.50 -9.05
C LEU A 207 -5.69 3.47 -9.51
N GLY A 208 -5.99 4.75 -9.68
CA GLY A 208 -5.04 5.78 -10.10
C GLY A 208 -5.50 6.54 -11.35
N VAL A 209 -4.59 7.36 -11.87
CA VAL A 209 -4.78 8.18 -13.07
C VAL A 209 -3.95 7.62 -14.22
N LEU A 210 -4.59 7.34 -15.36
CA LEU A 210 -3.91 6.98 -16.60
C LEU A 210 -3.85 8.19 -17.54
N ASN A 211 -2.65 8.55 -17.96
CA ASN A 211 -2.42 9.57 -19.00
C ASN A 211 -1.85 8.92 -20.26
N VAL A 212 -2.51 9.17 -21.39
CA VAL A 212 -2.02 8.80 -22.71
C VAL A 212 -1.31 9.99 -23.31
N VAL A 213 -0.04 9.82 -23.65
CA VAL A 213 0.84 10.88 -24.13
C VAL A 213 1.34 10.52 -25.53
N GLU A 214 1.23 11.50 -26.42
CA GLU A 214 1.74 11.45 -27.78
C GLU A 214 2.85 12.49 -27.94
N SER A 215 3.94 12.13 -28.62
CA SER A 215 4.99 13.08 -29.03
C SER A 215 5.15 13.05 -30.53
N LYS A 216 4.78 14.16 -31.18
CA LYS A 216 4.76 14.29 -32.66
C LYS A 216 6.13 14.63 -33.23
N ALA A 217 6.95 15.36 -32.46
CA ALA A 217 8.32 15.72 -32.87
C ALA A 217 9.29 14.53 -32.72
N VAL A 218 9.18 13.81 -31.61
CA VAL A 218 10.09 12.71 -31.27
C VAL A 218 9.26 11.48 -30.92
N PRO A 219 9.02 10.58 -31.89
CA PRO A 219 8.24 9.37 -31.67
C PRO A 219 8.79 8.54 -30.51
N LEU A 220 7.90 8.06 -29.65
CA LEU A 220 8.26 7.21 -28.53
C LEU A 220 8.88 5.89 -29.03
N ARG A 221 9.96 5.46 -28.37
CA ARG A 221 10.68 4.21 -28.68
C ARG A 221 10.85 3.34 -27.44
N TYR A 222 9.75 2.80 -26.96
CA TYR A 222 9.68 1.90 -25.83
C TYR A 222 9.78 0.44 -26.29
N ALA A 223 10.97 -0.14 -26.19
CA ALA A 223 11.21 -1.57 -26.46
C ALA A 223 12.17 -2.16 -25.41
N PRO A 224 11.74 -2.30 -24.15
CA PRO A 224 12.62 -2.77 -23.10
C PRO A 224 13.08 -4.20 -23.34
N GLY A 225 14.39 -4.43 -23.23
CA GLY A 225 15.01 -5.74 -23.43
C GLY A 225 15.29 -6.11 -24.89
N LEU A 226 15.08 -5.17 -25.82
CA LEU A 226 15.50 -5.30 -27.22
C LEU A 226 17.02 -5.45 -27.32
N SER A 227 17.46 -6.32 -28.23
CA SER A 227 18.87 -6.47 -28.56
C SER A 227 19.51 -5.15 -29.00
N ILE A 228 20.71 -4.87 -28.51
CA ILE A 228 21.48 -3.67 -28.89
C ILE A 228 21.89 -3.71 -30.37
N SER A 229 21.99 -4.90 -30.96
CA SER A 229 22.30 -5.07 -32.38
C SER A 229 21.05 -5.15 -33.26
N SER A 230 19.87 -4.85 -32.71
CA SER A 230 18.62 -4.88 -33.48
C SER A 230 18.58 -3.73 -34.48
N GLU A 231 18.30 -4.07 -35.73
CA GLU A 231 17.96 -3.11 -36.79
C GLU A 231 16.44 -3.03 -37.02
N ALA A 232 15.64 -3.68 -36.17
CA ALA A 232 14.20 -3.72 -36.31
C ALA A 232 13.59 -2.32 -36.13
N LYS A 233 12.68 -1.97 -37.04
CA LYS A 233 11.90 -0.74 -36.90
C LYS A 233 10.85 -0.94 -35.81
N LEU A 234 10.75 0.01 -34.88
CA LEU A 234 9.64 0.03 -33.94
C LEU A 234 8.40 0.61 -34.64
N PRO A 235 7.21 0.06 -34.38
CA PRO A 235 5.97 0.69 -34.79
C PRO A 235 5.79 2.03 -34.07
N GLU A 236 4.85 2.83 -34.56
CA GLU A 236 4.37 4.02 -33.86
C GLU A 236 3.82 3.64 -32.48
N GLN A 237 4.09 4.45 -31.46
CA GLN A 237 3.75 4.14 -30.07
C GLN A 237 3.13 5.33 -29.36
N LEU A 238 2.10 5.05 -28.55
CA LEU A 238 1.52 5.99 -27.60
C LEU A 238 1.94 5.62 -26.19
N GLY A 239 2.52 6.56 -25.46
CA GLY A 239 2.93 6.35 -24.07
C GLY A 239 1.72 6.33 -23.16
N VAL A 240 1.66 5.38 -22.22
CA VAL A 240 0.65 5.34 -21.17
C VAL A 240 1.36 5.38 -19.83
N PHE A 241 1.06 6.42 -19.05
CA PHE A 241 1.61 6.64 -17.71
C PHE A 241 0.54 6.37 -16.66
N SER A 242 0.90 5.63 -15.61
CA SER A 242 0.05 5.41 -14.44
C SER A 242 0.56 6.28 -13.30
N ASP A 243 -0.29 7.17 -12.77
CA ASP A 243 0.05 8.19 -11.78
C ASP A 243 1.29 9.03 -12.17
N GLY A 244 1.45 9.26 -13.47
CA GLY A 244 2.56 9.98 -14.10
C GLY A 244 3.91 9.28 -14.07
N ASP A 245 3.92 7.98 -13.82
CA ASP A 245 5.12 7.18 -13.93
C ASP A 245 4.76 5.83 -14.59
N ALA A 246 5.58 4.79 -14.44
CA ALA A 246 5.26 3.41 -14.82
C ALA A 246 4.90 3.30 -16.31
N MET A 247 5.68 4.00 -17.14
CA MET A 247 5.41 4.11 -18.56
C MET A 247 5.35 2.73 -19.23
N THR A 248 4.26 2.50 -19.94
CA THR A 248 4.09 1.45 -20.94
C THR A 248 3.72 2.08 -22.27
N ALA A 249 3.65 1.29 -23.35
CA ALA A 249 3.33 1.80 -24.67
C ALA A 249 2.27 0.95 -25.38
N ILE A 250 1.25 1.62 -25.91
CA ILE A 250 0.36 1.01 -26.90
C ILE A 250 1.14 1.00 -28.21
N ASN A 251 1.34 -0.18 -28.78
CA ASN A 251 1.97 -0.31 -30.08
C ASN A 251 0.93 -0.21 -31.17
N ARG A 252 1.23 0.57 -32.21
CA ARG A 252 0.44 0.55 -33.43
C ARG A 252 0.54 -0.83 -34.05
N PHE A 253 -0.60 -1.41 -34.38
CA PHE A 253 -0.67 -2.72 -35.01
C PHE A 253 -1.72 -2.68 -36.11
N ASP A 254 -1.31 -2.96 -37.33
CA ASP A 254 -2.16 -2.96 -38.53
C ASP A 254 -2.60 -4.39 -38.94
N GLY A 255 -2.37 -5.37 -38.06
CA GLY A 255 -2.62 -6.78 -38.34
C GLY A 255 -1.45 -7.50 -39.01
N ASN A 256 -0.40 -6.79 -39.45
CA ASN A 256 0.78 -7.40 -40.06
C ASN A 256 1.84 -7.76 -39.00
N PRO A 257 2.13 -9.04 -38.74
CA PRO A 257 3.10 -9.45 -37.74
C PRO A 257 4.52 -8.95 -38.02
N LEU A 258 4.87 -8.64 -39.28
CA LEU A 258 6.20 -8.12 -39.64
C LEU A 258 6.51 -6.76 -39.01
N THR A 259 5.48 -5.99 -38.64
CA THR A 259 5.65 -4.70 -37.93
C THR A 259 6.11 -4.88 -36.49
N LEU A 260 6.00 -6.10 -35.95
CA LEU A 260 6.34 -6.48 -34.59
C LEU A 260 7.67 -7.22 -34.47
N GLU A 261 8.48 -7.25 -35.55
CA GLU A 261 9.72 -8.03 -35.61
C GLU A 261 10.68 -7.74 -34.44
N TYR A 262 10.68 -6.50 -33.93
CA TYR A 262 11.49 -6.12 -32.77
C TYR A 262 11.17 -6.99 -31.53
N LEU A 263 9.94 -7.46 -31.37
CA LEU A 263 9.54 -8.33 -30.25
C LEU A 263 10.24 -9.69 -30.31
N ARG A 264 10.64 -10.19 -31.49
CA ARG A 264 11.43 -11.43 -31.61
C ARG A 264 12.82 -11.29 -31.01
N GLN A 265 13.35 -10.07 -31.00
CA GLN A 265 14.71 -9.74 -30.58
C GLN A 265 14.75 -9.18 -29.16
N THR A 266 13.79 -9.56 -28.31
CA THR A 266 13.74 -9.20 -26.89
C THR A 266 14.05 -10.41 -26.01
N THR A 267 14.54 -10.21 -24.79
CA THR A 267 14.82 -11.35 -23.89
C THR A 267 13.57 -12.17 -23.53
N SER A 268 12.39 -11.54 -23.50
CA SER A 268 11.11 -12.22 -23.22
C SER A 268 10.65 -13.14 -24.35
N ALA A 269 11.28 -13.07 -25.53
CA ALA A 269 10.98 -13.95 -26.66
C ALA A 269 11.62 -15.35 -26.55
N LEU A 270 12.49 -15.57 -25.55
CA LEU A 270 13.19 -16.84 -25.33
C LEU A 270 12.29 -18.09 -25.29
N PRO A 271 11.18 -18.14 -24.53
CA PRO A 271 10.39 -19.38 -24.43
C PRO A 271 9.85 -19.83 -25.80
N TYR A 272 9.53 -18.88 -26.68
CA TYR A 272 9.03 -19.17 -28.03
C TYR A 272 10.10 -19.69 -29.00
N GLN A 273 11.35 -19.83 -28.58
CA GLN A 273 12.43 -20.41 -29.41
C GLN A 273 12.51 -21.92 -29.29
N PHE A 274 11.87 -22.51 -28.29
CA PHE A 274 11.92 -23.93 -27.99
C PHE A 274 10.84 -24.67 -28.80
N ASP A 275 9.77 -25.10 -28.13
CA ASP A 275 8.64 -25.80 -28.74
C ASP A 275 7.55 -24.83 -29.21
N ALA A 276 6.57 -25.35 -29.95
CA ALA A 276 5.38 -24.59 -30.31
C ALA A 276 4.58 -24.25 -29.04
N ILE A 277 4.24 -22.97 -28.89
CA ILE A 277 3.49 -22.45 -27.74
C ILE A 277 2.11 -22.03 -28.24
N ASP A 278 1.10 -22.85 -27.96
CA ASP A 278 -0.27 -22.63 -28.41
C ASP A 278 -1.12 -21.90 -27.35
N ASP A 279 -0.99 -22.32 -26.09
CA ASP A 279 -1.74 -21.80 -24.94
C ASP A 279 -0.87 -20.89 -24.07
N VAL A 280 -1.16 -19.59 -24.10
CA VAL A 280 -0.39 -18.57 -23.35
C VAL A 280 -1.28 -17.88 -22.32
N LEU A 281 -0.79 -17.82 -21.08
CA LEU A 281 -1.34 -16.96 -20.04
C LEU A 281 -0.44 -15.74 -19.86
N VAL A 282 -0.95 -14.56 -20.18
CA VAL A 282 -0.27 -13.27 -19.95
C VAL A 282 -0.83 -12.65 -18.68
N LEU A 283 -0.03 -12.63 -17.62
CA LEU A 283 -0.37 -11.98 -16.36
C LEU A 283 0.12 -10.53 -16.39
N GLY A 284 -0.80 -9.57 -16.21
CA GLY A 284 -0.51 -8.14 -16.34
C GLY A 284 -0.37 -7.70 -17.79
N ALA A 285 -1.40 -7.95 -18.60
CA ALA A 285 -1.39 -7.72 -20.05
C ALA A 285 -1.16 -6.25 -20.44
N GLY A 286 -1.54 -5.28 -19.60
CA GLY A 286 -1.19 -3.87 -19.74
C GLY A 286 -1.56 -3.28 -21.11
N ALA A 287 -0.59 -2.63 -21.75
CA ALA A 287 -0.75 -2.10 -23.10
C ALA A 287 -0.53 -3.15 -24.22
N GLY A 288 -0.57 -4.44 -23.88
CA GLY A 288 -0.69 -5.54 -24.83
C GLY A 288 0.61 -6.04 -25.48
N SER A 289 1.79 -5.59 -25.05
CA SER A 289 3.07 -6.01 -25.67
C SER A 289 3.31 -7.52 -25.62
N ASP A 290 3.03 -8.16 -24.48
CA ASP A 290 3.21 -9.61 -24.33
C ASP A 290 2.15 -10.41 -25.13
N VAL A 291 0.95 -9.85 -25.28
CA VAL A 291 -0.11 -10.43 -26.13
C VAL A 291 0.31 -10.35 -27.60
N LEU A 292 0.84 -9.21 -28.04
CA LEU A 292 1.40 -9.05 -29.39
C LEU A 292 2.56 -10.00 -29.65
N GLN A 293 3.43 -10.22 -28.65
CA GLN A 293 4.52 -11.18 -28.75
C GLN A 293 3.99 -12.62 -28.91
N ALA A 294 3.00 -13.03 -28.12
CA ALA A 294 2.37 -14.34 -28.25
C ALA A 294 1.73 -14.55 -29.63
N LEU A 295 1.01 -13.53 -30.14
CA LEU A 295 0.43 -13.56 -31.50
C LEU A 295 1.49 -13.66 -32.60
N LEU A 296 2.61 -12.94 -32.46
CA LEU A 296 3.73 -12.96 -33.40
C LEU A 296 4.37 -14.36 -33.54
N PHE A 297 4.35 -15.14 -32.45
CA PHE A 297 4.84 -16.52 -32.42
C PHE A 297 3.75 -17.57 -32.70
N GLY A 298 2.53 -17.14 -33.03
CA GLY A 298 1.47 -18.02 -33.53
C GLY A 298 0.60 -18.67 -32.46
N ALA A 299 0.61 -18.16 -31.22
CA ALA A 299 -0.25 -18.69 -30.15
C ALA A 299 -1.73 -18.66 -30.57
N THR A 300 -2.44 -19.77 -30.34
CA THR A 300 -3.83 -19.95 -30.77
C THR A 300 -4.84 -19.56 -29.70
N ARG A 301 -4.46 -19.65 -28.41
CA ARG A 301 -5.25 -19.19 -27.27
C ARG A 301 -4.39 -18.38 -26.31
N ILE A 302 -4.78 -17.13 -26.10
CA ILE A 302 -4.10 -16.19 -25.21
C ILE A 302 -5.09 -15.68 -24.17
N ASP A 303 -4.89 -16.07 -22.92
CA ASP A 303 -5.59 -15.47 -21.78
C ASP A 303 -4.81 -14.24 -21.31
N ALA A 304 -5.36 -13.05 -21.53
CA ALA A 304 -4.77 -11.77 -21.16
C ALA A 304 -5.42 -11.24 -19.87
N VAL A 305 -4.70 -11.32 -18.75
CA VAL A 305 -5.21 -10.89 -17.43
C VAL A 305 -4.76 -9.46 -17.15
N GLU A 306 -5.70 -8.55 -16.98
CA GLU A 306 -5.46 -7.14 -16.66
C GLU A 306 -6.38 -6.69 -15.53
N GLN A 307 -5.82 -6.05 -14.50
CA GLN A 307 -6.57 -5.63 -13.33
C GLN A 307 -7.28 -4.29 -13.55
N ASN A 308 -6.69 -3.37 -14.31
CA ASN A 308 -7.19 -2.02 -14.48
C ASN A 308 -8.24 -1.97 -15.62
N PRO A 309 -9.54 -1.77 -15.32
CA PRO A 309 -10.57 -1.68 -16.35
C PRO A 309 -10.37 -0.50 -17.31
N GLN A 310 -9.66 0.54 -16.89
CA GLN A 310 -9.36 1.68 -17.75
C GLN A 310 -8.33 1.33 -18.82
N MET A 311 -7.33 0.49 -18.50
CA MET A 311 -6.37 -0.03 -19.48
C MET A 311 -7.06 -0.94 -20.49
N ILE A 312 -7.94 -1.83 -20.02
CA ILE A 312 -8.75 -2.70 -20.90
C ILE A 312 -9.62 -1.84 -21.83
N ARG A 313 -10.33 -0.85 -21.29
CA ARG A 313 -11.16 0.08 -22.08
C ARG A 313 -10.31 0.83 -23.12
N LEU A 314 -9.09 1.22 -22.75
CA LEU A 314 -8.17 1.94 -23.61
C LEU A 314 -7.86 1.15 -24.88
N LEU A 315 -7.47 -0.13 -24.74
CA LEU A 315 -7.12 -0.98 -25.88
C LEU A 315 -8.32 -1.57 -26.60
N LYS A 316 -9.42 -1.81 -25.88
CA LYS A 316 -10.61 -2.47 -26.45
C LYS A 316 -11.55 -1.50 -27.16
N ASN A 317 -11.61 -0.25 -26.71
CA ASN A 317 -12.55 0.76 -27.22
C ASN A 317 -11.81 1.98 -27.79
N ASP A 318 -11.11 2.73 -26.94
CA ASP A 318 -10.68 4.10 -27.27
C ASP A 318 -9.52 4.16 -28.28
N TYR A 319 -8.61 3.18 -28.25
CA TYR A 319 -7.48 3.01 -29.17
C TYR A 319 -7.50 1.65 -29.87
N ALA A 320 -8.69 1.05 -30.02
CA ALA A 320 -8.85 -0.26 -30.64
C ALA A 320 -8.29 -0.28 -32.06
N GLU A 321 -8.60 0.73 -32.88
CA GLU A 321 -8.10 0.83 -34.26
C GLU A 321 -6.57 0.98 -34.31
N PHE A 322 -6.01 1.83 -33.44
CA PHE A 322 -4.56 2.03 -33.36
C PHE A 322 -3.83 0.74 -32.97
N ALA A 323 -4.37 -0.03 -32.01
CA ALA A 323 -3.81 -1.29 -31.54
C ALA A 323 -4.26 -2.52 -32.37
N GLY A 324 -4.88 -2.33 -33.54
CA GLY A 324 -5.28 -3.43 -34.43
C GLY A 324 -6.37 -4.35 -33.87
N GLY A 325 -7.20 -3.84 -32.96
CA GLY A 325 -8.27 -4.60 -32.31
C GLY A 325 -7.76 -5.71 -31.39
N LEU A 326 -6.53 -5.59 -30.87
CA LEU A 326 -5.82 -6.63 -30.10
C LEU A 326 -6.69 -7.38 -29.08
N TYR A 327 -7.48 -6.65 -28.29
CA TYR A 327 -8.33 -7.18 -27.21
C TYR A 327 -9.70 -7.70 -27.66
N SER A 328 -9.94 -7.68 -28.97
CA SER A 328 -11.13 -8.20 -29.64
C SER A 328 -10.80 -9.30 -30.66
N LEU A 329 -9.51 -9.67 -30.79
CA LEU A 329 -9.08 -10.76 -31.65
C LEU A 329 -9.60 -12.11 -31.11
N PRO A 330 -9.98 -13.06 -31.99
CA PRO A 330 -10.56 -14.34 -31.57
C PRO A 330 -9.61 -15.21 -30.76
N GLN A 331 -8.29 -15.04 -30.92
CA GLN A 331 -7.27 -15.75 -30.13
C GLN A 331 -7.13 -15.19 -28.70
N VAL A 332 -7.60 -13.96 -28.44
CA VAL A 332 -7.32 -13.23 -27.20
C VAL A 332 -8.57 -13.16 -26.32
N SER A 333 -8.51 -13.80 -25.16
CA SER A 333 -9.53 -13.69 -24.11
C SER A 333 -9.04 -12.75 -23.02
N VAL A 334 -9.65 -11.57 -22.92
CA VAL A 334 -9.29 -10.57 -21.91
C VAL A 334 -10.09 -10.76 -20.64
N HIS A 335 -9.38 -10.93 -19.52
CA HIS A 335 -9.96 -11.15 -18.20
C HIS A 335 -9.67 -9.95 -17.30
N GLN A 336 -10.73 -9.24 -16.89
CA GLN A 336 -10.61 -8.20 -15.86
C GLN A 336 -10.45 -8.85 -14.49
N SER A 337 -9.22 -9.12 -14.09
CA SER A 337 -8.91 -9.76 -12.82
C SER A 337 -7.49 -9.45 -12.38
N GLU A 338 -7.21 -9.67 -11.10
CA GLU A 338 -5.83 -9.68 -10.61
C GLU A 338 -5.21 -11.06 -10.89
N ALA A 339 -3.92 -11.07 -11.20
CA ALA A 339 -3.21 -12.24 -11.70
C ALA A 339 -3.26 -13.45 -10.75
N ARG A 340 -3.04 -13.26 -9.45
CA ARG A 340 -3.15 -14.31 -8.44
C ARG A 340 -4.56 -14.89 -8.36
N SER A 341 -5.57 -14.02 -8.37
CA SER A 341 -6.97 -14.45 -8.34
C SER A 341 -7.36 -15.27 -9.54
N PHE A 342 -6.94 -14.86 -10.73
CA PHE A 342 -7.26 -15.55 -11.97
C PHE A 342 -6.66 -16.95 -11.96
N VAL A 343 -5.37 -17.06 -11.63
CA VAL A 343 -4.68 -18.36 -11.55
C VAL A 343 -5.30 -19.26 -10.49
N THR A 344 -5.78 -18.73 -9.37
CA THR A 344 -6.45 -19.55 -8.35
C THR A 344 -7.81 -20.13 -8.83
N ARG A 345 -8.44 -19.49 -9.81
CA ARG A 345 -9.80 -19.82 -10.28
C ARG A 345 -9.83 -20.60 -11.59
N THR A 346 -8.84 -20.43 -12.45
CA THR A 346 -8.78 -21.11 -13.73
C THR A 346 -8.48 -22.59 -13.52
N GLU A 347 -9.07 -23.45 -14.34
CA GLU A 347 -8.73 -24.88 -14.39
C GLU A 347 -7.88 -25.19 -15.64
N ASN A 348 -7.61 -24.18 -16.47
CA ASN A 348 -6.82 -24.33 -17.69
C ASN A 348 -5.34 -24.55 -17.36
N GLN A 349 -4.69 -25.37 -18.19
CA GLN A 349 -3.23 -25.48 -18.22
C GLN A 349 -2.67 -24.78 -19.46
N TYR A 350 -1.47 -24.23 -19.32
CA TYR A 350 -0.82 -23.39 -20.33
C TYR A 350 0.55 -23.94 -20.73
N ASP A 351 0.95 -23.73 -21.99
CA ASP A 351 2.31 -24.01 -22.47
C ASP A 351 3.28 -22.93 -21.94
N LEU A 352 2.78 -21.71 -21.80
CA LEU A 352 3.55 -20.57 -21.27
C LEU A 352 2.70 -19.72 -20.34
N ILE A 353 3.20 -19.51 -19.12
CA ILE A 353 2.74 -18.43 -18.24
C ILE A 353 3.81 -17.35 -18.25
N THR A 354 3.47 -16.15 -18.72
CA THR A 354 4.42 -15.03 -18.82
C THR A 354 4.03 -13.87 -17.91
N MET A 355 5.05 -13.33 -17.26
CA MET A 355 5.00 -12.11 -16.46
C MET A 355 6.15 -11.21 -16.90
N SER A 356 5.91 -10.40 -17.93
CA SER A 356 6.80 -9.30 -18.26
C SER A 356 6.20 -8.00 -17.74
N LYS A 357 6.91 -7.32 -16.83
CA LYS A 357 6.62 -5.92 -16.45
C LYS A 357 5.34 -5.66 -15.65
N ILE A 358 4.82 -6.64 -14.89
CA ILE A 358 3.70 -6.37 -13.95
C ILE A 358 4.07 -5.27 -12.94
N ASP A 359 5.36 -5.16 -12.61
CA ASP A 359 5.87 -4.05 -11.83
C ASP A 359 6.10 -2.85 -12.76
N GLY A 360 5.02 -2.10 -12.99
CA GLY A 360 5.07 -0.78 -13.60
C GLY A 360 6.20 0.01 -12.94
N SER A 361 7.23 0.32 -13.73
CA SER A 361 8.48 0.95 -13.34
C SER A 361 8.35 2.34 -12.66
N GLY A 362 7.15 2.74 -12.25
CA GLY A 362 6.81 4.04 -11.70
C GLY A 362 6.43 4.13 -10.25
N MET A 363 6.35 3.01 -9.53
CA MET A 363 6.42 3.07 -8.06
C MET A 363 7.88 3.26 -7.57
N SER A 364 8.81 3.47 -8.51
CA SER A 364 10.26 3.62 -8.28
C SER A 364 10.70 5.04 -7.90
N SER A 365 9.84 6.05 -8.05
CA SER A 365 10.15 7.44 -7.67
C SER A 365 10.15 7.61 -6.14
N GLY A 366 11.20 7.11 -5.48
CA GLY A 366 11.50 7.37 -4.06
C GLY A 366 11.82 6.14 -3.20
N GLY A 367 12.11 4.96 -3.75
CA GLY A 367 12.51 3.78 -2.95
C GLY A 367 11.41 3.17 -2.05
N LEU A 368 10.18 3.66 -2.15
CA LEU A 368 9.02 3.24 -1.35
C LEU A 368 8.49 1.84 -1.72
N TYR A 369 8.96 1.26 -2.84
CA TYR A 369 8.55 -0.07 -3.33
C TYR A 369 8.91 -1.23 -2.38
N SER A 370 9.91 -1.04 -1.52
CA SER A 370 10.24 -2.04 -0.49
C SER A 370 9.15 -2.21 0.58
N MET A 371 8.23 -1.23 0.73
CA MET A 371 7.14 -1.27 1.72
C MET A 371 5.85 -1.86 1.17
N THR A 372 5.76 -2.13 -0.13
CA THR A 372 4.53 -2.62 -0.77
C THR A 372 4.49 -4.14 -0.79
N GLU A 373 3.37 -4.70 -0.37
CA GLU A 373 3.10 -6.12 -0.46
C GLU A 373 2.95 -6.55 -1.93
N ASN A 374 3.67 -7.59 -2.34
CA ASN A 374 3.59 -8.19 -3.67
C ASN A 374 3.42 -9.71 -3.55
N TYR A 375 2.20 -10.16 -3.80
CA TYR A 375 1.79 -11.57 -3.73
C TYR A 375 2.09 -12.36 -5.01
N LEU A 376 2.61 -11.74 -6.07
CA LEU A 376 2.89 -12.41 -7.35
C LEU A 376 4.20 -13.18 -7.33
N TYR A 377 5.11 -12.84 -6.41
CA TYR A 377 6.46 -13.42 -6.35
C TYR A 377 6.71 -14.24 -5.07
N THR A 378 5.64 -14.68 -4.40
CA THR A 378 5.72 -15.54 -3.22
C THR A 378 5.93 -17.01 -3.59
N VAL A 379 6.41 -17.82 -2.65
CA VAL A 379 6.56 -19.27 -2.82
C VAL A 379 5.22 -19.90 -3.23
N GLU A 380 4.14 -19.52 -2.54
CA GLU A 380 2.78 -19.97 -2.82
C GLU A 380 2.35 -19.58 -4.24
N ALA A 381 2.80 -18.40 -4.73
CA ALA A 381 2.54 -17.96 -6.09
C ALA A 381 3.20 -18.80 -7.15
N MET A 382 4.50 -19.02 -6.99
CA MET A 382 5.25 -19.87 -7.90
C MET A 382 4.71 -21.30 -7.92
N GLN A 383 4.28 -21.83 -6.78
CA GLN A 383 3.65 -23.15 -6.70
C GLN A 383 2.36 -23.21 -7.52
N GLN A 384 1.48 -22.21 -7.43
CA GLN A 384 0.24 -22.19 -8.20
C GLN A 384 0.48 -22.00 -9.70
N TYR A 385 1.46 -21.16 -10.10
CA TYR A 385 1.80 -21.01 -11.52
C TYR A 385 2.26 -22.35 -12.11
N LEU A 386 3.12 -23.09 -11.40
CA LEU A 386 3.55 -24.42 -11.82
C LEU A 386 2.41 -25.43 -11.95
N GLN A 387 1.40 -25.39 -11.07
CA GLN A 387 0.24 -26.29 -11.13
C GLN A 387 -0.62 -26.07 -12.39
N HIS A 388 -0.56 -24.89 -12.98
CA HIS A 388 -1.27 -24.53 -14.21
C HIS A 388 -0.38 -24.57 -15.45
N LEU A 389 0.86 -25.05 -15.34
CA LEU A 389 1.67 -25.37 -16.51
C LEU A 389 1.39 -26.80 -16.97
N LYS A 390 1.27 -26.97 -18.28
CA LYS A 390 1.34 -28.30 -18.90
C LYS A 390 2.71 -28.94 -18.63
N PRO A 391 2.84 -30.26 -18.74
CA PRO A 391 4.14 -30.92 -18.79
C PRO A 391 5.02 -30.27 -19.87
N ASP A 392 6.30 -30.03 -19.55
CA ASP A 392 7.26 -29.33 -20.41
C ASP A 392 6.94 -27.84 -20.72
N GLY A 393 5.88 -27.28 -20.16
CA GLY A 393 5.56 -25.86 -20.25
C GLY A 393 6.52 -24.96 -19.45
N TYR A 394 6.45 -23.65 -19.69
CA TYR A 394 7.39 -22.67 -19.14
C TYR A 394 6.70 -21.59 -18.31
N LEU A 395 7.27 -21.27 -17.15
CA LEU A 395 7.04 -20.02 -16.45
C LEU A 395 8.12 -19.01 -16.86
N SER A 396 7.73 -17.89 -17.48
CA SER A 396 8.62 -16.82 -17.92
C SER A 396 8.47 -15.57 -17.06
N LEU A 397 9.55 -15.18 -16.40
CA LEU A 397 9.62 -13.98 -15.56
C LEU A 397 10.67 -13.02 -16.13
N THR A 398 10.23 -11.85 -16.62
CA THR A 398 11.14 -10.83 -17.16
C THR A 398 11.15 -9.59 -16.27
N ARG A 399 12.32 -9.22 -15.77
CA ARG A 399 12.52 -8.04 -14.89
C ARG A 399 13.67 -7.17 -15.37
N ARG A 400 13.76 -5.94 -14.85
CA ARG A 400 14.86 -5.02 -15.14
C ARG A 400 16.20 -5.60 -14.68
N ALA A 401 17.21 -5.53 -15.52
CA ALA A 401 18.58 -5.85 -15.15
C ALA A 401 19.11 -4.72 -14.25
N ILE A 402 19.46 -5.07 -13.01
CA ILE A 402 20.01 -4.16 -12.01
C ILE A 402 21.34 -4.72 -11.53
N LEU A 403 22.31 -3.84 -11.30
CA LEU A 403 23.63 -4.19 -10.78
C LEU A 403 23.86 -3.51 -9.44
N PRO A 404 24.26 -4.26 -8.40
CA PRO A 404 24.38 -5.72 -8.35
C PRO A 404 23.00 -6.44 -8.40
N PRO A 405 22.91 -7.67 -8.95
CA PRO A 405 21.61 -8.34 -9.15
C PRO A 405 20.94 -8.71 -7.84
N ARG A 406 19.61 -8.56 -7.76
CA ARG A 406 18.84 -8.84 -6.52
C ARG A 406 17.49 -9.51 -6.79
N ASP A 407 16.74 -9.00 -7.77
CA ASP A 407 15.44 -9.55 -8.17
C ASP A 407 15.53 -11.01 -8.63
N MET A 408 16.35 -11.26 -9.66
CA MET A 408 16.52 -12.61 -10.24
C MET A 408 17.09 -13.61 -9.23
N PRO A 409 18.16 -13.29 -8.47
CA PRO A 409 18.61 -14.17 -7.38
C PRO A 409 17.52 -14.49 -6.35
N LYS A 410 16.72 -13.50 -5.92
CA LYS A 410 15.62 -13.75 -4.98
C LYS A 410 14.54 -14.65 -5.60
N LEU A 411 14.22 -14.50 -6.88
CA LEU A 411 13.31 -15.42 -7.58
C LEU A 411 13.87 -16.84 -7.61
N VAL A 412 15.15 -17.04 -7.94
CA VAL A 412 15.78 -18.37 -7.91
C VAL A 412 15.72 -18.97 -6.50
N ALA A 413 15.98 -18.17 -5.46
CA ALA A 413 15.84 -18.60 -4.07
C ALA A 413 14.40 -18.99 -3.72
N THR A 414 13.40 -18.24 -4.19
CA THR A 414 11.97 -18.57 -4.03
C THR A 414 11.62 -19.88 -4.73
N LEU A 415 12.06 -20.07 -5.97
CA LEU A 415 11.80 -21.29 -6.75
C LEU A 415 12.44 -22.53 -6.12
N LYS A 416 13.58 -22.38 -5.44
CA LYS A 416 14.26 -23.46 -4.71
C LYS A 416 13.42 -24.03 -3.56
N GLN A 417 12.47 -23.26 -3.02
CA GLN A 417 11.57 -23.73 -1.95
C GLN A 417 10.47 -24.67 -2.47
N LEU A 418 10.33 -24.82 -3.79
CA LEU A 418 9.29 -25.65 -4.39
C LEU A 418 9.73 -27.12 -4.43
N PRO A 419 9.04 -28.03 -3.72
CA PRO A 419 9.50 -29.41 -3.57
C PRO A 419 9.45 -30.20 -4.88
N GLN A 420 8.56 -29.83 -5.81
CA GLN A 420 8.43 -30.49 -7.12
C GLN A 420 9.44 -30.03 -8.18
N VAL A 421 10.33 -29.08 -7.87
CA VAL A 421 11.25 -28.47 -8.85
C VAL A 421 12.70 -28.72 -8.46
N THR A 422 13.46 -29.32 -9.37
CA THR A 422 14.92 -29.36 -9.27
C THR A 422 15.50 -28.17 -10.03
N VAL A 423 15.65 -27.03 -9.35
CA VAL A 423 16.06 -25.76 -9.97
C VAL A 423 17.36 -25.89 -10.79
N SER A 424 18.30 -26.73 -10.36
CA SER A 424 19.55 -26.95 -11.08
C SER A 424 19.38 -27.55 -12.49
N GLN A 425 18.26 -28.24 -12.73
CA GLN A 425 17.92 -28.96 -13.96
C GLN A 425 16.79 -28.29 -14.77
N SER A 426 15.99 -27.41 -14.14
CA SER A 426 14.78 -26.82 -14.76
C SER A 426 14.91 -25.33 -15.08
N LEU A 427 16.00 -24.68 -14.66
CA LEU A 427 16.19 -23.22 -14.76
C LEU A 427 16.98 -22.82 -16.01
N ILE A 428 16.50 -21.81 -16.72
CA ILE A 428 17.24 -21.06 -17.74
C ILE A 428 17.22 -19.57 -17.39
N LEU A 429 18.33 -18.88 -17.55
CA LEU A 429 18.46 -17.46 -17.25
C LEU A 429 19.35 -16.77 -18.28
N ILE A 430 18.82 -15.71 -18.90
CA ILE A 430 19.54 -14.83 -19.81
C ILE A 430 19.40 -13.37 -19.39
N ARG A 431 20.29 -12.52 -19.89
CA ARG A 431 20.19 -11.07 -19.71
C ARG A 431 20.58 -10.29 -20.97
N SER A 432 19.91 -9.16 -21.14
CA SER A 432 20.37 -8.04 -21.96
C SER A 432 21.02 -6.98 -21.07
N TRP A 433 21.29 -5.81 -21.64
CA TRP A 433 21.70 -4.63 -20.86
C TRP A 433 20.56 -4.07 -19.97
N GLN A 434 19.30 -4.24 -20.37
CA GLN A 434 18.15 -3.61 -19.69
C GLN A 434 17.27 -4.59 -18.92
N THR A 435 17.20 -5.85 -19.35
CA THR A 435 16.31 -6.87 -18.78
C THR A 435 17.05 -8.18 -18.50
N SER A 436 16.50 -8.95 -17.58
CA SER A 436 16.85 -10.36 -17.37
C SER A 436 15.57 -11.18 -17.48
N THR A 437 15.65 -12.34 -18.13
CA THR A 437 14.52 -13.24 -18.31
C THR A 437 14.88 -14.59 -17.72
N LEU A 438 14.11 -14.99 -16.71
CA LEU A 438 14.18 -16.29 -16.06
C LEU A 438 13.07 -17.17 -16.63
N LEU A 439 13.45 -18.36 -17.09
CA LEU A 439 12.51 -19.41 -17.45
C LEU A 439 12.65 -20.57 -16.47
N LEU A 440 11.51 -21.04 -15.98
CA LEU A 440 11.42 -22.29 -15.24
C LEU A 440 10.57 -23.27 -16.03
N LYS A 441 11.18 -24.38 -16.43
CA LYS A 441 10.49 -25.46 -17.14
C LYS A 441 9.77 -26.38 -16.16
N ASN A 442 8.56 -26.80 -16.50
CA ASN A 442 7.83 -27.87 -15.79
C ASN A 442 8.36 -29.25 -16.23
N GLY A 443 9.61 -29.54 -15.86
CA GLY A 443 10.36 -30.68 -16.34
C GLY A 443 11.86 -30.41 -16.29
N VAL A 444 12.63 -31.16 -17.08
CA VAL A 444 14.08 -30.98 -17.19
C VAL A 444 14.41 -30.29 -18.50
N VAL A 445 15.35 -29.35 -18.45
CA VAL A 445 15.85 -28.67 -19.66
C VAL A 445 16.63 -29.66 -20.52
N THR A 446 16.32 -29.72 -21.80
CA THR A 446 16.91 -30.66 -22.76
C THR A 446 18.15 -30.07 -23.46
N ASP A 447 18.98 -30.94 -24.03
CA ASP A 447 20.16 -30.50 -24.81
C ASP A 447 19.77 -29.72 -26.09
N ASP A 448 18.60 -30.03 -26.68
CA ASP A 448 18.06 -29.27 -27.82
C ASP A 448 17.67 -27.85 -27.41
N GLU A 449 16.98 -27.69 -26.28
CA GLU A 449 16.65 -26.38 -25.71
C GLU A 449 17.89 -25.57 -25.38
N ILE A 450 18.93 -26.20 -24.81
CA ILE A 450 20.22 -25.54 -24.55
C ILE A 450 20.86 -25.07 -25.86
N SER A 451 20.81 -25.88 -26.91
CA SER A 451 21.35 -25.54 -28.23
C SER A 451 20.62 -24.34 -28.86
N ARG A 452 19.28 -24.33 -28.78
CA ARG A 452 18.42 -23.23 -29.24
C ARG A 452 18.62 -21.96 -28.42
N LEU A 453 18.73 -22.08 -27.10
CA LEU A 453 19.06 -20.99 -26.17
C LEU A 453 20.39 -20.31 -26.57
N LYS A 454 21.43 -21.11 -26.83
CA LYS A 454 22.75 -20.60 -27.24
C LYS A 454 22.65 -19.89 -28.59
N HIS A 455 21.93 -20.48 -29.55
CA HIS A 455 21.71 -19.87 -30.86
C HIS A 455 20.99 -18.51 -30.74
N PHE A 456 19.87 -18.48 -30.03
CA PHE A 456 19.09 -17.26 -29.80
C PHE A 456 19.91 -16.17 -29.10
N SER A 457 20.67 -16.55 -28.06
CA SER A 457 21.52 -15.62 -27.31
C SER A 457 22.64 -15.06 -28.19
N GLN A 458 23.24 -15.90 -29.04
CA GLN A 458 24.30 -15.47 -29.94
C GLN A 458 23.80 -14.58 -31.09
N GLN A 459 22.62 -14.84 -31.64
CA GLN A 459 22.00 -13.99 -32.67
C GLN A 459 21.65 -12.60 -32.13
N ASN A 460 21.17 -12.52 -30.89
CA ASN A 460 20.67 -11.29 -30.29
C ASN A 460 21.67 -10.60 -29.35
N ASN A 461 22.90 -11.10 -29.25
CA ASN A 461 23.93 -10.60 -28.32
C ASN A 461 23.46 -10.58 -26.85
N PHE A 462 22.68 -11.58 -26.42
CA PHE A 462 22.27 -11.74 -25.02
C PHE A 462 23.29 -12.59 -24.26
N ASP A 463 23.54 -12.24 -23.00
CA ASP A 463 24.43 -13.00 -22.15
C ASP A 463 23.69 -14.15 -21.47
N LEU A 464 24.27 -15.34 -21.59
CA LEU A 464 23.89 -16.49 -20.77
C LEU A 464 24.26 -16.21 -19.31
N ALA A 465 23.34 -16.51 -18.41
CA ALA A 465 23.56 -16.40 -16.97
C ALA A 465 23.38 -17.74 -16.26
N TYR A 466 22.45 -18.60 -16.69
CA TYR A 466 22.32 -19.95 -16.16
C TYR A 466 21.61 -20.87 -17.16
N TYR A 467 22.07 -22.12 -17.25
CA TYR A 467 21.34 -23.28 -17.77
C TYR A 467 22.03 -24.54 -17.19
N PRO A 468 21.41 -25.72 -17.17
CA PRO A 468 22.05 -26.92 -16.61
C PRO A 468 23.33 -27.28 -17.38
N GLY A 469 24.48 -27.32 -16.69
CA GLY A 469 25.78 -27.61 -17.30
C GLY A 469 26.54 -26.40 -17.86
N ILE A 470 26.08 -25.17 -17.59
CA ILE A 470 26.77 -23.94 -18.01
C ILE A 470 28.21 -23.85 -17.49
N THR A 471 29.12 -23.37 -18.34
CA THR A 471 30.54 -23.18 -17.98
C THR A 471 30.93 -21.70 -17.83
N PRO A 472 31.93 -21.36 -16.98
CA PRO A 472 32.40 -19.98 -16.81
C PRO A 472 32.89 -19.28 -18.09
N GLY A 473 33.28 -20.04 -19.12
CA GLY A 473 33.74 -19.49 -20.41
C GLY A 473 32.61 -18.98 -21.31
N GLU A 474 31.35 -19.32 -21.01
CA GLU A 474 30.19 -19.00 -21.85
C GLU A 474 29.44 -17.74 -21.39
N VAL A 475 29.69 -17.29 -20.17
CA VAL A 475 29.00 -16.15 -19.55
C VAL A 475 29.72 -14.83 -19.83
N ASN A 476 28.99 -13.71 -19.71
CA ASN A 476 29.57 -12.36 -19.73
C ASN A 476 30.39 -12.04 -21.00
N ARG A 477 29.84 -12.38 -22.17
CA ARG A 477 30.51 -12.27 -23.47
C ARG A 477 30.17 -10.98 -24.21
N PHE A 478 28.89 -10.60 -24.20
CA PHE A 478 28.35 -9.48 -24.99
C PHE A 478 28.31 -8.20 -24.16
N HIS A 479 27.54 -8.18 -23.06
CA HIS A 479 27.46 -7.05 -22.14
C HIS A 479 28.44 -7.24 -20.98
N LYS A 480 29.74 -7.10 -21.26
CA LYS A 480 30.84 -7.39 -20.33
C LYS A 480 30.76 -6.54 -19.05
N LEU A 481 30.59 -7.23 -17.93
CA LEU A 481 30.69 -6.69 -16.57
C LEU A 481 32.03 -7.06 -15.94
N SER A 482 32.40 -6.38 -14.85
CA SER A 482 33.62 -6.70 -14.09
C SER A 482 33.62 -8.13 -13.55
N GLN A 483 32.45 -8.64 -13.17
CA GLN A 483 32.23 -10.03 -12.78
C GLN A 483 30.89 -10.53 -13.32
N PRO A 484 30.75 -11.85 -13.58
CA PRO A 484 29.50 -12.44 -14.00
C PRO A 484 28.53 -12.64 -12.82
N TYR A 485 28.14 -11.54 -12.16
CA TYR A 485 27.38 -11.56 -10.89
C TYR A 485 26.12 -12.43 -10.93
N LEU A 486 25.35 -12.34 -12.03
CA LEU A 486 24.10 -13.08 -12.16
C LEU A 486 24.33 -14.59 -12.29
N TYR A 487 25.41 -14.99 -12.98
CA TYR A 487 25.82 -16.39 -13.08
C TYR A 487 26.31 -16.95 -11.75
N GLN A 488 27.14 -16.20 -11.03
CA GLN A 488 27.62 -16.59 -9.70
C GLN A 488 26.45 -16.80 -8.73
N ALA A 489 25.50 -15.85 -8.72
CA ALA A 489 24.31 -15.94 -7.88
C ALA A 489 23.41 -17.12 -8.27
N ALA A 490 23.06 -17.26 -9.55
CA ALA A 490 22.20 -18.35 -10.01
C ALA A 490 22.83 -19.73 -9.77
N SER A 491 24.14 -19.88 -10.03
CA SER A 491 24.86 -21.14 -9.82
C SER A 491 24.96 -21.53 -8.35
N ALA A 492 25.27 -20.58 -7.47
CA ALA A 492 25.31 -20.83 -6.03
C ALA A 492 23.92 -21.20 -5.49
N LEU A 493 22.89 -20.47 -5.91
CA LEU A 493 21.51 -20.70 -5.46
C LEU A 493 20.95 -22.04 -5.97
N ALA A 494 21.19 -22.38 -7.23
CA ALA A 494 20.79 -23.66 -7.81
C ALA A 494 21.56 -24.85 -7.22
N GLY A 495 22.78 -24.63 -6.74
CA GLY A 495 23.63 -25.64 -6.10
C GLY A 495 23.39 -25.83 -4.60
N SER A 496 24.31 -26.58 -3.97
CA SER A 496 24.29 -26.88 -2.53
C SER A 496 24.66 -25.70 -1.64
N GLU A 497 25.34 -24.69 -2.18
CA GLU A 497 25.80 -23.51 -1.41
C GLU A 497 24.75 -22.40 -1.28
N GLY A 498 23.52 -22.63 -1.76
CA GLY A 498 22.52 -21.57 -1.88
C GLY A 498 22.18 -20.88 -0.55
N ASP A 499 22.05 -21.61 0.55
CA ASP A 499 21.70 -21.01 1.85
C ASP A 499 22.84 -20.10 2.37
N LYS A 500 24.08 -20.58 2.26
CA LYS A 500 25.28 -19.80 2.58
C LYS A 500 25.37 -18.55 1.70
N PHE A 501 25.09 -18.68 0.40
CA PHE A 501 25.06 -17.54 -0.52
C PHE A 501 23.99 -16.52 -0.10
N ILE A 502 22.78 -16.95 0.29
CA ILE A 502 21.73 -16.04 0.77
C ILE A 502 22.18 -15.27 2.01
N GLU A 503 22.90 -15.90 2.93
CA GLU A 503 23.44 -15.25 4.14
C GLU A 503 24.54 -14.23 3.79
N ASP A 504 25.53 -14.65 3.00
CA ASP A 504 26.74 -13.87 2.68
C ASP A 504 26.48 -12.75 1.65
N TYR A 505 25.46 -12.88 0.80
CA TYR A 505 25.20 -11.90 -0.26
C TYR A 505 24.75 -10.55 0.29
N LYS A 506 25.12 -9.46 -0.40
CA LYS A 506 24.88 -8.08 0.06
C LYS A 506 23.40 -7.69 0.24
N PHE A 507 22.49 -8.36 -0.45
CA PHE A 507 21.05 -8.08 -0.42
C PHE A 507 20.28 -9.20 0.28
N ASN A 508 19.12 -8.87 0.86
CA ASN A 508 18.20 -9.86 1.42
C ASN A 508 17.54 -10.67 0.30
N LEU A 509 18.01 -11.90 0.11
CA LEU A 509 17.48 -12.85 -0.88
C LEU A 509 16.54 -13.90 -0.27
N ARG A 510 16.12 -13.73 1.00
CA ARG A 510 15.17 -14.67 1.62
C ARG A 510 13.89 -14.76 0.77
N PRO A 511 13.40 -15.97 0.46
CA PRO A 511 12.15 -16.16 -0.27
C PRO A 511 10.99 -15.38 0.33
N ALA A 512 10.17 -14.75 -0.52
CA ALA A 512 8.93 -14.11 -0.08
C ALA A 512 7.82 -15.17 0.07
N THR A 513 6.97 -15.02 1.08
CA THR A 513 5.81 -15.91 1.33
C THR A 513 4.54 -15.08 1.48
N ASP A 514 3.37 -15.70 1.43
CA ASP A 514 2.10 -14.99 1.65
C ASP A 514 1.98 -14.41 3.09
N ASP A 515 2.79 -14.87 4.06
CA ASP A 515 2.88 -14.25 5.39
C ASP A 515 3.89 -13.09 5.47
N GLN A 516 4.83 -13.02 4.53
CA GLN A 516 5.84 -11.96 4.40
C GLN A 516 6.02 -11.58 2.91
N PRO A 517 5.02 -10.96 2.27
CA PRO A 517 4.96 -10.75 0.83
C PRO A 517 5.78 -9.53 0.38
N TYR A 518 6.97 -9.32 0.94
CA TYR A 518 7.82 -8.17 0.64
C TYR A 518 8.95 -8.56 -0.32
N PHE A 519 8.59 -8.82 -1.58
CA PHE A 519 9.56 -9.22 -2.61
C PHE A 519 10.69 -8.19 -2.77
N SER A 520 10.38 -6.90 -2.72
CA SER A 520 11.34 -5.81 -2.96
C SER A 520 12.13 -5.37 -1.72
N GLN A 521 11.98 -6.07 -0.60
CA GLN A 521 12.77 -5.82 0.60
C GLN A 521 14.15 -6.46 0.48
N PHE A 522 15.10 -5.68 -0.04
CA PHE A 522 16.49 -6.12 -0.25
C PHE A 522 17.49 -5.61 0.81
N PHE A 523 17.08 -4.71 1.70
CA PHE A 523 17.95 -4.12 2.71
C PHE A 523 18.45 -5.17 3.73
N LYS A 524 19.74 -5.09 4.08
CA LYS A 524 20.40 -5.84 5.16
C LYS A 524 21.12 -4.88 6.08
N TRP A 525 21.02 -5.08 7.39
CA TRP A 525 21.71 -4.23 8.37
C TRP A 525 23.25 -4.26 8.25
N GLN A 526 23.80 -5.40 7.82
CA GLN A 526 25.24 -5.58 7.64
C GLN A 526 25.83 -4.67 6.55
N THR A 527 25.03 -4.26 5.55
CA THR A 527 25.48 -3.39 4.47
C THR A 527 25.32 -1.91 4.78
N LEU A 528 24.75 -1.54 5.94
CA LEU A 528 24.56 -0.14 6.33
C LEU A 528 25.86 0.69 6.36
N PRO A 529 27.01 0.19 6.87
CA PRO A 529 28.25 0.96 6.85
C PRO A 529 28.73 1.27 5.42
N GLU A 530 28.60 0.30 4.51
CA GLU A 530 28.93 0.47 3.09
C GLU A 530 27.99 1.50 2.45
N ILE A 531 26.68 1.40 2.70
CA ILE A 531 25.67 2.38 2.24
C ILE A 531 26.05 3.80 2.69
N LEU A 532 26.37 3.98 3.98
CA LEU A 532 26.76 5.26 4.53
C LEU A 532 28.05 5.82 3.88
N SER A 533 29.01 4.95 3.55
CA SER A 533 30.25 5.36 2.86
C SER A 533 30.01 5.82 1.42
N LEU A 534 28.99 5.26 0.77
CA LEU A 534 28.61 5.58 -0.61
C LEU A 534 27.67 6.80 -0.71
N LEU A 535 27.10 7.27 0.40
CA LEU A 535 26.23 8.47 0.43
C LEU A 535 26.90 9.70 -0.21
N ASN A 536 28.20 9.87 0.03
CA ASN A 536 28.97 11.00 -0.49
C ASN A 536 29.34 10.88 -1.99
N GLN A 537 29.06 9.73 -2.62
CA GLN A 537 29.46 9.42 -4.00
C GLN A 537 28.29 9.43 -4.99
N GLY A 538 27.09 9.85 -4.57
CA GLY A 538 25.92 10.01 -5.46
C GLY A 538 25.31 8.70 -5.99
N SER A 539 25.85 7.54 -5.61
CA SER A 539 25.40 6.21 -6.08
C SER A 539 24.25 5.61 -5.25
N VAL A 540 23.63 6.42 -4.39
CA VAL A 540 22.62 6.02 -3.41
C VAL A 540 21.29 5.61 -4.06
N PHE A 541 20.99 6.13 -5.26
CA PHE A 541 19.78 5.75 -6.01
C PHE A 541 19.75 4.25 -6.37
N LEU A 542 20.88 3.56 -6.32
CA LEU A 542 20.98 2.11 -6.53
C LEU A 542 20.61 1.29 -5.28
N LEU A 543 20.48 1.94 -4.12
CA LEU A 543 20.21 1.35 -2.82
C LEU A 543 18.71 1.51 -2.49
N GLU A 544 18.02 0.40 -2.27
CA GLU A 544 16.61 0.34 -1.89
C GLU A 544 16.40 0.91 -0.48
N SER A 545 16.33 2.24 -0.42
CA SER A 545 16.32 3.03 0.80
C SER A 545 15.00 3.03 1.54
N GLY A 546 13.92 2.47 0.98
CA GLY A 546 12.60 2.54 1.57
C GLY A 546 12.57 2.09 3.03
N TYR A 547 13.25 1.00 3.38
CA TYR A 547 13.35 0.58 4.78
C TYR A 547 13.96 1.67 5.70
N LEU A 548 14.99 2.39 5.24
CA LEU A 548 15.59 3.51 5.97
C LEU A 548 14.65 4.73 6.00
N LEU A 549 13.92 5.00 4.92
CA LEU A 549 12.89 6.04 4.90
C LEU A 549 11.79 5.76 5.93
N LEU A 550 11.40 4.49 6.09
CA LEU A 550 10.41 4.09 7.11
C LEU A 550 10.92 4.34 8.53
N LEU A 551 12.20 4.05 8.78
CA LEU A 551 12.85 4.35 10.07
C LEU A 551 12.97 5.85 10.31
N ALA A 552 13.34 6.64 9.29
CA ALA A 552 13.35 8.10 9.39
C ALA A 552 11.95 8.65 9.70
N ALA A 553 10.92 8.12 9.04
CA ALA A 553 9.51 8.40 9.35
C ALA A 553 9.16 8.10 10.81
N LEU A 554 9.63 6.95 11.33
CA LEU A 554 9.40 6.58 12.72
C LEU A 554 10.03 7.59 13.68
N VAL A 555 11.30 7.94 13.46
CA VAL A 555 12.01 8.92 14.29
C VAL A 555 11.30 10.27 14.24
N GLN A 556 10.92 10.72 13.04
CA GLN A 556 10.21 11.98 12.85
C GLN A 556 8.85 11.98 13.56
N ALA A 557 8.07 10.90 13.40
CA ALA A 557 6.77 10.75 14.06
C ALA A 557 6.93 10.74 15.59
N LEU A 558 7.94 10.05 16.13
CA LEU A 558 8.25 10.03 17.56
C LEU A 558 8.60 11.43 18.07
N VAL A 559 9.46 12.17 17.36
CA VAL A 559 9.84 13.54 17.73
C VAL A 559 8.62 14.47 17.68
N ALA A 560 7.86 14.44 16.59
CA ALA A 560 6.66 15.27 16.43
C ALA A 560 5.62 14.97 17.51
N SER A 561 5.33 13.69 17.77
CA SER A 561 4.38 13.29 18.81
C SER A 561 4.89 13.60 20.23
N ALA A 562 6.19 13.47 20.51
CA ALA A 562 6.74 13.86 21.81
C ALA A 562 6.62 15.37 22.05
N LEU A 563 6.94 16.19 21.04
CA LEU A 563 6.88 17.65 21.12
C LEU A 563 5.46 18.19 21.17
N LEU A 564 4.52 17.61 20.41
CA LEU A 564 3.15 18.12 20.30
C LEU A 564 2.18 17.48 21.29
N LEU A 565 2.44 16.27 21.77
CA LEU A 565 1.55 15.55 22.67
C LEU A 565 2.08 15.53 24.11
N LEU A 566 3.30 15.04 24.32
CA LEU A 566 3.82 14.77 25.66
C LEU A 566 4.35 16.03 26.35
N LEU A 567 5.04 16.91 25.62
CA LEU A 567 5.66 18.11 26.17
C LEU A 567 4.63 19.11 26.75
N PRO A 568 3.53 19.47 26.06
CA PRO A 568 2.57 20.44 26.62
C PRO A 568 1.84 19.88 27.85
N LEU A 569 1.50 18.59 27.84
CA LEU A 569 0.88 17.91 28.98
C LEU A 569 1.82 17.90 30.20
N TRP A 570 3.10 17.63 29.97
CA TRP A 570 4.12 17.64 31.02
C TRP A 570 4.34 19.04 31.62
N LEU A 571 4.43 20.07 30.78
CA LEU A 571 4.55 21.47 31.24
C LEU A 571 3.33 21.92 32.05
N TRP A 572 2.14 21.52 31.61
CA TRP A 572 0.89 21.82 32.32
C TRP A 572 0.82 21.15 33.68
N GLN A 573 1.20 19.87 33.78
CA GLN A 573 1.22 19.15 35.05
C GLN A 573 2.23 19.75 36.04
N ARG A 574 3.40 20.22 35.56
CA ARG A 574 4.37 20.93 36.41
C ARG A 574 3.78 22.20 37.01
N ARG A 575 2.93 22.93 36.28
CA ARG A 575 2.27 24.15 36.77
C ARG A 575 1.19 23.86 37.82
N GLN A 576 0.55 22.70 37.78
CA GLN A 576 -0.49 22.30 38.76
C GLN A 576 0.07 21.70 40.06
N GLY A 577 1.40 21.61 40.21
CA GLY A 577 2.06 20.99 41.35
C GLY A 577 2.22 19.48 41.17
N ARG A 578 3.45 18.99 41.38
CA ARG A 578 3.78 17.55 41.30
C ARG A 578 3.00 16.78 42.37
N ARG A 579 2.02 15.98 41.96
CA ARG A 579 1.64 14.79 42.73
C ARG A 579 2.61 13.66 42.38
N ALA A 580 3.18 13.00 43.39
CA ALA A 580 4.06 11.85 43.21
C ALA A 580 3.38 10.82 42.29
N ALA A 581 4.14 10.24 41.35
CA ALA A 581 3.62 9.29 40.37
C ALA A 581 3.10 8.04 41.08
N ASN A 582 1.80 8.05 41.40
CA ASN A 582 1.10 6.95 42.04
C ASN A 582 1.18 5.73 41.08
N PRO A 583 1.47 4.51 41.55
CA PRO A 583 1.49 3.30 40.71
C PRO A 583 0.25 3.15 39.80
N LEU A 584 -0.91 3.66 40.22
CA LEU A 584 -2.12 3.74 39.40
C LEU A 584 -1.95 4.59 38.13
N HIS A 585 -1.24 5.72 38.19
CA HIS A 585 -0.99 6.57 37.01
C HIS A 585 -0.17 5.82 35.96
N LYS A 586 0.84 5.06 36.39
CA LYS A 586 1.66 4.24 35.48
C LYS A 586 0.83 3.14 34.82
N LYS A 587 -0.07 2.50 35.57
CA LYS A 587 -1.00 1.50 35.03
C LYS A 587 -1.96 2.09 34.00
N VAL A 588 -2.58 3.24 34.30
CA VAL A 588 -3.47 3.93 33.36
C VAL A 588 -2.73 4.32 32.08
N LEU A 589 -1.57 4.95 32.20
CA LEU A 589 -0.78 5.34 31.02
C LEU A 589 -0.35 4.13 30.19
N GLY A 590 0.11 3.06 30.85
CA GLY A 590 0.48 1.80 30.18
C GLY A 590 -0.72 1.14 29.49
N TYR A 591 -1.89 1.12 30.13
CA TYR A 591 -3.13 0.58 29.56
C TYR A 591 -3.49 1.25 28.23
N PHE A 592 -3.58 2.58 28.23
CA PHE A 592 -3.96 3.34 27.04
C PHE A 592 -2.88 3.35 25.95
N PHE A 593 -1.60 3.36 26.32
CA PHE A 593 -0.50 3.22 25.37
C PHE A 593 -0.55 1.88 24.64
N VAL A 594 -0.70 0.79 25.39
CA VAL A 594 -0.71 -0.57 24.86
C VAL A 594 -1.97 -0.83 24.02
N LEU A 595 -3.13 -0.28 24.41
CA LEU A 595 -4.35 -0.35 23.59
C LEU A 595 -4.19 0.35 22.22
N GLY A 596 -3.60 1.55 22.20
CA GLY A 596 -3.36 2.29 20.95
C GLY A 596 -2.43 1.55 19.99
N LEU A 597 -1.45 0.80 20.51
CA LEU A 597 -0.61 -0.11 19.73
C LEU A 597 -1.39 -1.34 19.26
N ALA A 598 -2.03 -2.05 20.19
CA ALA A 598 -2.68 -3.33 19.92
C ALA A 598 -3.78 -3.21 18.86
N PHE A 599 -4.62 -2.17 18.93
CA PHE A 599 -5.71 -1.96 17.99
C PHE A 599 -5.20 -1.82 16.56
N LEU A 600 -4.25 -0.90 16.36
CA LEU A 600 -3.70 -0.62 15.03
C LEU A 600 -2.82 -1.75 14.50
N PHE A 601 -2.16 -2.54 15.36
CA PHE A 601 -1.41 -3.70 14.91
C PHE A 601 -2.32 -4.78 14.31
N VAL A 602 -3.45 -5.07 14.96
CA VAL A 602 -4.45 -6.01 14.40
C VAL A 602 -5.03 -5.43 13.11
N GLU A 603 -5.47 -4.18 13.12
CA GLU A 603 -6.07 -3.54 11.94
C GLU A 603 -5.12 -3.58 10.73
N ILE A 604 -3.85 -3.25 10.92
CA ILE A 604 -2.85 -3.24 9.84
C ILE A 604 -2.51 -4.65 9.37
N ALA A 605 -2.35 -5.62 10.27
CA ALA A 605 -2.15 -7.01 9.87
C ALA A 605 -3.29 -7.52 8.99
N PHE A 606 -4.52 -7.13 9.32
CA PHE A 606 -5.70 -7.46 8.52
C PHE A 606 -5.70 -6.69 7.19
N ILE A 607 -5.43 -5.38 7.17
CA ILE A 607 -5.30 -4.61 5.92
C ILE A 607 -4.36 -5.36 4.97
N GLN A 608 -3.15 -5.68 5.43
CA GLN A 608 -2.11 -6.29 4.61
C GLN A 608 -2.49 -7.69 4.13
N LYS A 609 -3.01 -8.56 5.00
CA LYS A 609 -3.50 -9.90 4.61
C LYS A 609 -4.69 -9.86 3.64
N PHE A 610 -5.60 -8.89 3.81
CA PHE A 610 -6.74 -8.74 2.93
C PHE A 610 -6.39 -8.08 1.59
N ILE A 611 -5.18 -7.54 1.39
CA ILE A 611 -4.69 -7.16 0.05
C ILE A 611 -4.67 -8.40 -0.87
N LEU A 612 -4.23 -9.55 -0.36
CA LEU A 612 -4.27 -10.82 -1.13
C LEU A 612 -5.70 -11.19 -1.51
N ILE A 613 -6.65 -11.05 -0.58
CA ILE A 613 -8.04 -11.49 -0.77
C ILE A 613 -8.81 -10.51 -1.67
N LEU A 614 -8.63 -9.20 -1.47
CA LEU A 614 -9.40 -8.14 -2.15
C LEU A 614 -8.65 -7.55 -3.36
N HIS A 615 -7.46 -8.09 -3.65
CA HIS A 615 -6.64 -7.86 -4.84
C HIS A 615 -6.12 -6.45 -5.09
N HIS A 616 -6.49 -5.48 -4.26
CA HIS A 616 -6.01 -4.11 -4.43
C HIS A 616 -5.84 -3.41 -3.09
N PRO A 617 -4.70 -2.73 -2.84
CA PRO A 617 -4.46 -2.04 -1.58
C PRO A 617 -5.54 -1.02 -1.22
N VAL A 618 -6.03 -0.25 -2.19
CA VAL A 618 -7.06 0.78 -1.94
C VAL A 618 -8.38 0.17 -1.48
N TYR A 619 -8.80 -0.94 -2.10
CA TYR A 619 -10.03 -1.63 -1.71
C TYR A 619 -9.85 -2.37 -0.39
N ALA A 620 -8.71 -3.01 -0.17
CA ALA A 620 -8.40 -3.67 1.09
C ALA A 620 -8.39 -2.71 2.27
N VAL A 621 -7.64 -1.61 2.17
CA VAL A 621 -7.60 -0.55 3.19
C VAL A 621 -9.02 -0.04 3.48
N THR A 622 -9.80 0.28 2.44
CA THR A 622 -11.14 0.83 2.61
C THR A 622 -12.09 -0.15 3.28
N THR A 623 -12.19 -1.38 2.76
CA THR A 623 -13.10 -2.40 3.27
C THR A 623 -12.73 -2.79 4.70
N VAL A 624 -11.45 -2.97 4.99
CA VAL A 624 -10.97 -3.36 6.32
C VAL A 624 -11.21 -2.26 7.33
N ILE A 625 -10.80 -1.02 7.05
CA ILE A 625 -11.04 0.13 7.95
C ILE A 625 -12.54 0.34 8.17
N ALA A 626 -13.35 0.37 7.12
CA ALA A 626 -14.80 0.54 7.24
C ALA A 626 -15.43 -0.56 8.13
N SER A 627 -14.99 -1.81 7.95
CA SER A 627 -15.48 -2.95 8.72
C SER A 627 -15.06 -2.89 10.19
N PHE A 628 -13.78 -2.57 10.47
CA PHE A 628 -13.29 -2.42 11.84
C PHE A 628 -13.97 -1.27 12.57
N LEU A 629 -14.12 -0.11 11.92
CA LEU A 629 -14.79 1.05 12.52
C LEU A 629 -16.27 0.74 12.79
N LEU A 630 -16.99 0.16 11.83
CA LEU A 630 -18.40 -0.23 12.00
C LEU A 630 -18.56 -1.25 13.15
N ALA A 631 -17.72 -2.29 13.17
CA ALA A 631 -17.75 -3.31 14.19
C ALA A 631 -17.39 -2.75 15.57
N ALA A 632 -16.32 -1.96 15.66
CA ALA A 632 -15.89 -1.32 16.90
C ALA A 632 -16.94 -0.34 17.45
N GLY A 633 -17.64 0.38 16.57
CA GLY A 633 -18.77 1.24 16.94
C GLY A 633 -19.91 0.45 17.58
N LEU A 634 -20.31 -0.67 16.97
CA LEU A 634 -21.30 -1.58 17.53
C LEU A 634 -20.84 -2.19 18.87
N GLY A 635 -19.57 -2.60 18.96
CA GLY A 635 -18.96 -3.13 20.17
C GLY A 635 -18.97 -2.15 21.34
N SER A 636 -18.61 -0.89 21.08
CA SER A 636 -18.70 0.19 22.05
C SER A 636 -20.14 0.43 22.53
N TYR A 637 -21.09 0.49 21.59
CA TYR A 637 -22.50 0.72 21.91
C TYR A 637 -23.08 -0.39 22.80
N VAL A 638 -22.82 -1.65 22.46
CA VAL A 638 -23.28 -2.81 23.24
C VAL A 638 -22.59 -2.86 24.60
N SER A 639 -21.27 -2.63 24.67
CA SER A 639 -20.52 -2.57 25.94
C SER A 639 -21.10 -1.54 26.92
N GLY A 640 -21.59 -0.41 26.40
CA GLY A 640 -22.28 0.62 27.19
C GLY A 640 -23.58 0.14 27.84
N LYS A 641 -24.26 -0.85 27.25
CA LYS A 641 -25.50 -1.45 27.79
C LYS A 641 -25.23 -2.54 28.83
N LEU A 642 -24.07 -3.20 28.79
CA LEU A 642 -23.70 -4.26 29.73
C LEU A 642 -23.15 -3.68 31.04
N THR A 643 -23.94 -2.86 31.74
CA THR A 643 -23.54 -2.19 33.00
C THR A 643 -23.53 -3.12 34.21
N ARG A 644 -24.11 -4.33 34.09
CA ARG A 644 -24.22 -5.32 35.18
C ARG A 644 -22.94 -6.12 35.42
N ILE A 645 -22.02 -6.17 34.47
CA ILE A 645 -20.76 -6.92 34.58
C ILE A 645 -19.64 -5.96 34.99
N GLU A 646 -18.78 -6.38 35.91
CA GLU A 646 -17.65 -5.58 36.35
C GLU A 646 -16.76 -5.15 35.16
N PRO A 647 -16.30 -3.89 35.09
CA PRO A 647 -15.49 -3.38 33.99
C PRO A 647 -14.26 -4.24 33.68
N GLN A 648 -13.57 -4.72 34.70
CA GLN A 648 -12.38 -5.56 34.53
C GLN A 648 -12.71 -6.92 33.91
N MET A 649 -13.76 -7.59 34.39
CA MET A 649 -14.20 -8.88 33.82
C MET A 649 -14.64 -8.73 32.35
N ARG A 650 -15.28 -7.61 31.99
CA ARG A 650 -15.63 -7.33 30.60
C ARG A 650 -14.40 -7.20 29.72
N VAL A 651 -13.39 -6.44 30.14
CA VAL A 651 -12.15 -6.27 29.37
C VAL A 651 -11.41 -7.60 29.23
N VAL A 652 -11.31 -8.39 30.31
CA VAL A 652 -10.68 -9.72 30.25
C VAL A 652 -11.42 -10.65 29.29
N ALA A 653 -12.76 -10.74 29.38
CA ALA A 653 -13.55 -11.58 28.48
C ALA A 653 -13.39 -11.19 27.01
N VAL A 654 -13.39 -9.89 26.73
CA VAL A 654 -13.17 -9.34 25.37
C VAL A 654 -11.77 -9.66 24.87
N VAL A 655 -10.73 -9.49 25.70
CA VAL A 655 -9.34 -9.78 25.32
C VAL A 655 -9.14 -11.27 25.07
N VAL A 656 -9.76 -12.15 25.86
CA VAL A 656 -9.79 -13.60 25.59
C VAL A 656 -10.49 -13.87 24.26
N GLY A 657 -11.61 -13.20 23.97
CA GLY A 657 -12.30 -13.26 22.68
C GLY A 657 -11.39 -12.86 21.51
N ILE A 658 -10.65 -11.74 21.63
CA ILE A 658 -9.68 -11.29 20.62
C ILE A 658 -8.59 -12.36 20.42
N GLY A 659 -8.04 -12.91 21.50
CA GLY A 659 -7.02 -13.94 21.44
C GLY A 659 -7.50 -15.23 20.74
N LEU A 660 -8.69 -15.72 21.11
CA LEU A 660 -9.30 -16.90 20.50
C LEU A 660 -9.63 -16.69 19.02
N LEU A 661 -10.25 -15.56 18.68
CA LEU A 661 -10.57 -15.22 17.28
C LEU A 661 -9.30 -15.05 16.44
N SER A 662 -8.27 -14.41 16.99
CA SER A 662 -6.97 -14.26 16.31
C SER A 662 -6.30 -15.61 16.09
N LEU A 663 -6.36 -16.53 17.07
CA LEU A 663 -5.83 -17.88 16.92
C LEU A 663 -6.57 -18.66 15.84
N VAL A 664 -7.91 -18.63 15.84
CA VAL A 664 -8.72 -19.26 14.79
C VAL A 664 -8.36 -18.68 13.43
N TYR A 665 -8.23 -17.36 13.32
CA TYR A 665 -7.84 -16.70 12.08
C TYR A 665 -6.46 -17.13 11.62
N LEU A 666 -5.44 -17.15 12.50
CA LEU A 666 -4.08 -17.56 12.14
C LEU A 666 -4.00 -19.01 11.65
N LEU A 667 -4.76 -19.93 12.26
CA LEU A 667 -4.77 -21.35 11.89
C LEU A 667 -5.58 -21.61 10.61
N ALA A 668 -6.72 -20.93 10.46
CA ALA A 668 -7.63 -21.14 9.33
C ALA A 668 -7.38 -20.21 8.14
N PHE A 669 -6.45 -19.25 8.23
CA PHE A 669 -6.27 -18.21 7.21
C PHE A 669 -6.05 -18.79 5.81
N GLY A 670 -5.23 -19.82 5.65
CA GLY A 670 -4.95 -20.42 4.35
C GLY A 670 -6.19 -21.07 3.70
N SER A 671 -7.04 -21.73 4.49
CA SER A 671 -8.30 -22.30 4.01
C SER A 671 -9.33 -21.22 3.70
N ILE A 672 -9.40 -20.18 4.56
CA ILE A 672 -10.29 -19.02 4.37
C ILE A 672 -9.90 -18.27 3.10
N SER A 673 -8.61 -17.97 2.90
CA SER A 673 -8.13 -17.24 1.72
C SER A 673 -8.38 -18.04 0.46
N ALA A 674 -8.07 -19.34 0.43
CA ALA A 674 -8.33 -20.20 -0.72
C ALA A 674 -9.82 -20.21 -1.09
N PHE A 675 -10.72 -20.35 -0.11
CA PHE A 675 -12.16 -20.32 -0.34
C PHE A 675 -12.63 -18.95 -0.88
N LEU A 676 -12.15 -17.85 -0.30
CA LEU A 676 -12.54 -16.49 -0.70
C LEU A 676 -12.03 -16.13 -2.10
N LEU A 677 -10.82 -16.58 -2.46
CA LEU A 677 -10.22 -16.33 -3.77
C LEU A 677 -11.02 -16.96 -4.92
N GLN A 678 -11.74 -18.05 -4.64
CA GLN A 678 -12.61 -18.73 -5.61
C GLN A 678 -13.97 -18.05 -5.82
N GLN A 679 -14.38 -17.17 -4.90
CA GLN A 679 -15.69 -16.51 -5.00
C GLN A 679 -15.68 -15.36 -6.02
N ASN A 680 -16.87 -14.93 -6.44
CA ASN A 680 -17.02 -13.70 -7.21
C ASN A 680 -16.71 -12.46 -6.34
N ASP A 681 -16.48 -11.32 -6.98
CA ASP A 681 -16.01 -10.12 -6.28
C ASP A 681 -16.99 -9.66 -5.19
N VAL A 682 -18.28 -9.59 -5.48
CA VAL A 682 -19.30 -9.11 -4.54
C VAL A 682 -19.36 -9.98 -3.29
N LEU A 683 -19.45 -11.30 -3.46
CA LEU A 683 -19.51 -12.24 -2.33
C LEU A 683 -18.22 -12.20 -1.52
N ARG A 684 -17.07 -12.07 -2.17
CA ARG A 684 -15.77 -11.93 -1.53
C ARG A 684 -15.68 -10.71 -0.61
N TYR A 685 -16.12 -9.54 -1.07
CA TYR A 685 -16.19 -8.33 -0.23
C TYR A 685 -17.15 -8.53 0.95
N MET A 686 -18.34 -9.09 0.74
CA MET A 686 -19.30 -9.34 1.82
C MET A 686 -18.74 -10.30 2.88
N LEU A 687 -18.14 -11.41 2.45
CA LEU A 687 -17.53 -12.38 3.36
C LEU A 687 -16.32 -11.80 4.10
N ALA A 688 -15.53 -10.95 3.44
CA ALA A 688 -14.43 -10.23 4.08
C ALA A 688 -14.92 -9.34 5.24
N VAL A 689 -16.00 -8.58 5.02
CA VAL A 689 -16.65 -7.78 6.08
C VAL A 689 -17.10 -8.69 7.22
N VAL A 690 -17.82 -9.77 6.92
CA VAL A 690 -18.33 -10.72 7.92
C VAL A 690 -17.22 -11.33 8.77
N LEU A 691 -16.05 -11.62 8.19
CA LEU A 691 -14.90 -12.16 8.91
C LEU A 691 -14.26 -11.14 9.88
N ILE A 692 -14.35 -9.85 9.57
CA ILE A 692 -13.77 -8.77 10.39
C ILE A 692 -14.71 -8.37 11.54
N LEU A 693 -16.03 -8.47 11.34
CA LEU A 693 -17.03 -8.04 12.32
C LEU A 693 -16.80 -8.59 13.74
N PRO A 694 -16.54 -9.89 13.98
CA PRO A 694 -16.39 -10.42 15.34
C PRO A 694 -15.20 -9.83 16.09
N ILE A 695 -14.04 -9.77 15.44
CA ILE A 695 -12.82 -9.26 16.09
C ILE A 695 -12.90 -7.75 16.29
N GLY A 696 -13.40 -7.00 15.30
CA GLY A 696 -13.61 -5.56 15.42
C GLY A 696 -14.63 -5.21 16.50
N PHE A 697 -15.69 -6.00 16.66
CA PHE A 697 -16.68 -5.82 17.71
C PHE A 697 -16.06 -5.96 19.10
N CYS A 698 -15.24 -6.99 19.32
CA CYS A 698 -14.49 -7.14 20.56
C CYS A 698 -13.54 -5.96 20.79
N MET A 699 -12.78 -5.55 19.78
CA MET A 699 -11.79 -4.46 19.88
C MET A 699 -12.40 -3.10 20.22
N GLY A 700 -13.68 -2.85 19.94
CA GLY A 700 -14.37 -1.60 20.26
C GLY A 700 -14.70 -1.37 21.74
N ALA A 701 -14.59 -2.38 22.59
CA ALA A 701 -15.02 -2.29 23.99
C ALA A 701 -13.97 -1.78 25.02
N PRO A 702 -12.67 -2.13 24.94
CA PRO A 702 -11.71 -1.82 26.01
C PRO A 702 -11.47 -0.31 26.24
N PHE A 703 -11.32 0.47 25.17
CA PHE A 703 -11.05 1.89 25.25
C PHE A 703 -12.17 2.70 25.95
N PRO A 704 -13.45 2.66 25.50
CA PRO A 704 -14.54 3.38 26.16
C PRO A 704 -14.80 2.87 27.59
N THR A 705 -14.55 1.59 27.85
CA THR A 705 -14.66 1.01 29.21
C THR A 705 -13.65 1.64 30.17
N GLY A 706 -12.37 1.73 29.76
CA GLY A 706 -11.33 2.38 30.56
C GLY A 706 -11.63 3.86 30.80
N LEU A 707 -12.12 4.57 29.78
CA LEU A 707 -12.47 5.99 29.90
C LEU A 707 -13.65 6.23 30.87
N THR A 708 -14.63 5.31 30.88
CA THR A 708 -15.78 5.36 31.79
C THR A 708 -15.38 5.12 33.25
N VAL A 709 -14.36 4.28 33.51
CA VAL A 709 -13.81 4.10 34.86
C VAL A 709 -13.06 5.35 35.30
N LEU A 710 -12.18 5.89 34.44
CA LEU A 710 -11.44 7.11 34.72
C LEU A 710 -12.34 8.31 34.99
N SER A 711 -13.46 8.45 34.27
CA SER A 711 -14.37 9.58 34.46
C SER A 711 -15.06 9.60 35.82
N ARG A 712 -15.15 8.45 36.49
CA ARG A 712 -15.73 8.32 37.83
C ARG A 712 -14.71 8.58 38.94
N GLU A 713 -13.49 8.07 38.79
CA GLU A 713 -12.51 8.00 39.88
C GLU A 713 -11.34 9.00 39.73
N HIS A 714 -10.91 9.27 38.49
CA HIS A 714 -9.69 10.03 38.18
C HIS A 714 -9.84 10.86 36.90
N ALA A 715 -10.79 11.80 36.89
CA ALA A 715 -11.08 12.63 35.72
C ALA A 715 -9.90 13.53 35.29
N ASP A 716 -8.93 13.76 36.18
CA ASP A 716 -7.67 14.45 35.94
C ASP A 716 -6.71 13.67 35.01
N LEU A 717 -6.86 12.35 34.91
CA LEU A 717 -6.02 11.48 34.07
C LEU A 717 -6.55 11.29 32.64
N ILE A 718 -7.77 11.73 32.33
CA ILE A 718 -8.37 11.61 31.00
C ILE A 718 -7.50 12.26 29.90
N PRO A 719 -6.99 13.49 30.06
CA PRO A 719 -6.08 14.09 29.08
C PRO A 719 -4.83 13.26 28.79
N TRP A 720 -4.25 12.67 29.82
CA TRP A 720 -3.05 11.85 29.72
C TRP A 720 -3.34 10.50 29.05
N ALA A 721 -4.47 9.87 29.39
CA ALA A 721 -4.96 8.67 28.72
C ALA A 721 -5.19 8.91 27.21
N TRP A 722 -5.81 10.03 26.86
CA TRP A 722 -6.04 10.40 25.47
C TRP A 722 -4.72 10.73 24.74
N GLY A 723 -3.85 11.52 25.36
CA GLY A 723 -2.57 11.93 24.78
C GLY A 723 -1.60 10.77 24.56
N ILE A 724 -1.48 9.85 25.52
CA ILE A 724 -0.60 8.67 25.40
C ILE A 724 -1.15 7.65 24.40
N ASN A 725 -2.47 7.47 24.34
CA ASN A 725 -3.11 6.66 23.31
C ASN A 725 -2.86 7.27 21.93
N GLY A 726 -3.03 8.59 21.77
CA GLY A 726 -2.71 9.30 20.53
C GLY A 726 -1.25 9.14 20.13
N PHE A 727 -0.30 9.28 21.07
CA PHE A 727 1.13 9.07 20.84
C PHE A 727 1.42 7.64 20.37
N ALA A 728 0.85 6.63 21.03
CA ALA A 728 0.94 5.24 20.60
C ALA A 728 0.38 5.06 19.19
N SER A 729 -0.82 5.58 18.94
CA SER A 729 -1.51 5.42 17.68
C SER A 729 -0.78 6.06 16.49
N VAL A 730 -0.06 7.18 16.68
CA VAL A 730 0.76 7.77 15.61
C VAL A 730 1.91 6.86 15.19
N MET A 731 2.59 6.22 16.14
CA MET A 731 3.71 5.33 15.84
C MET A 731 3.27 3.95 15.34
N SER A 732 2.09 3.46 15.76
CA SER A 732 1.66 2.08 15.50
C SER A 732 1.77 1.69 14.03
N PRO A 733 1.34 2.50 13.05
CA PRO A 733 1.36 2.07 11.67
C PRO A 733 2.75 1.80 11.12
N ILE A 734 3.73 2.60 11.54
CA ILE A 734 5.11 2.46 11.09
C ILE A 734 5.75 1.24 11.73
N VAL A 735 5.53 1.06 13.04
CA VAL A 735 6.07 -0.08 13.79
C VAL A 735 5.43 -1.39 13.32
N ALA A 736 4.13 -1.41 13.07
CA ALA A 736 3.41 -2.57 12.55
C ALA A 736 3.99 -3.00 11.19
N THR A 737 4.16 -2.05 10.26
CA THR A 737 4.78 -2.34 8.95
C THR A 737 6.21 -2.84 9.10
N LEU A 738 7.04 -2.26 9.99
CA LEU A 738 8.39 -2.75 10.26
C LEU A 738 8.41 -4.19 10.79
N ILE A 739 7.51 -4.53 11.71
CA ILE A 739 7.37 -5.90 12.24
C ILE A 739 6.92 -6.85 11.14
N ALA A 740 5.91 -6.48 10.35
CA ALA A 740 5.41 -7.28 9.24
C ALA A 740 6.49 -7.54 8.18
N MET A 741 7.25 -6.51 7.81
CA MET A 741 8.37 -6.61 6.88
C MET A 741 9.49 -7.49 7.40
N GLN A 742 9.81 -7.47 8.70
CA GLN A 742 10.95 -8.21 9.23
C GLN A 742 10.60 -9.65 9.65
N PHE A 743 9.40 -9.86 10.17
CA PHE A 743 9.00 -11.09 10.88
C PHE A 743 7.70 -11.71 10.37
N GLY A 744 6.99 -11.06 9.44
CA GLY A 744 5.72 -11.55 8.88
C GLY A 744 4.48 -11.19 9.70
N PHE A 745 3.31 -11.40 9.09
CA PHE A 745 2.01 -11.01 9.67
C PHE A 745 1.62 -11.88 10.88
N ARG A 746 2.03 -13.17 10.92
CA ARG A 746 1.79 -14.04 12.09
C ARG A 746 2.39 -13.45 13.35
N VAL A 747 3.65 -12.99 13.28
CA VAL A 747 4.34 -12.38 14.42
C VAL A 747 3.67 -11.07 14.82
N LEU A 748 3.27 -10.24 13.86
CA LEU A 748 2.55 -8.99 14.14
C LEU A 748 1.25 -9.24 14.92
N ILE A 749 0.44 -10.23 14.50
CA ILE A 749 -0.82 -10.59 15.20
C ILE A 749 -0.52 -11.12 16.61
N CYS A 750 0.48 -12.00 16.76
CA CYS A 750 0.89 -12.50 18.08
C CYS A 750 1.31 -11.37 19.02
N VAL A 751 2.11 -10.42 18.54
CA VAL A 751 2.51 -9.22 19.30
C VAL A 751 1.28 -8.40 19.69
N ALA A 752 0.33 -8.21 18.77
CA ALA A 752 -0.91 -7.48 19.07
C ALA A 752 -1.76 -8.16 20.15
N VAL A 753 -1.89 -9.49 20.13
CA VAL A 753 -2.60 -10.26 21.17
C VAL A 753 -1.87 -10.16 22.52
N LEU A 754 -0.54 -10.25 22.55
CA LEU A 754 0.26 -10.05 23.76
C LEU A 754 0.07 -8.65 24.35
N LEU A 755 -0.02 -7.63 23.48
CA LEU A 755 -0.34 -6.27 23.90
C LEU A 755 -1.76 -6.20 24.49
N TYR A 756 -2.78 -6.82 23.89
CA TYR A 756 -4.11 -6.88 24.50
C TYR A 756 -4.15 -7.59 25.85
N LEU A 757 -3.39 -8.68 26.02
CA LEU A 757 -3.24 -9.36 27.32
C LEU A 757 -2.57 -8.46 28.36
N LEU A 758 -1.53 -7.73 27.95
CA LEU A 758 -0.88 -6.72 28.79
C LEU A 758 -1.85 -5.59 29.16
N ALA A 759 -2.71 -5.16 28.25
CA ALA A 759 -3.76 -4.17 28.55
C ALA A 759 -4.76 -4.72 29.58
N ALA A 760 -5.20 -5.97 29.47
CA ALA A 760 -6.06 -6.59 30.49
C ALA A 760 -5.39 -6.62 31.88
N TRP A 761 -4.08 -6.89 31.93
CA TRP A 761 -3.30 -6.88 33.18
C TRP A 761 -3.09 -5.47 33.76
N LEU A 762 -2.88 -4.48 32.89
CA LEU A 762 -2.71 -3.07 33.26
C LEU A 762 -4.04 -2.35 33.52
N PHE A 763 -5.19 -3.02 33.34
CA PHE A 763 -6.50 -2.41 33.50
C PHE A 763 -6.59 -1.69 34.86
N PRO A 764 -6.98 -0.41 34.89
CA PRO A 764 -7.16 0.32 36.13
C PRO A 764 -8.41 -0.23 36.83
N GLY A 765 -8.24 -1.31 37.59
CA GLY A 765 -9.29 -1.89 38.42
C GLY A 765 -9.69 -0.94 39.53
N THR A 766 -10.97 -0.96 39.88
CA THR A 766 -11.46 -0.35 41.13
C THR A 766 -10.77 -1.06 42.28
N GLY A 767 -9.93 -0.36 43.04
CA GLY A 767 -9.38 -0.92 44.27
C GLY A 767 -10.52 -1.44 45.14
N LYS A 768 -10.35 -2.60 45.78
CA LYS A 768 -11.25 -3.10 46.83
C LYS A 768 -11.43 -2.00 47.87
N ILE A 769 -12.49 -1.21 47.76
CA ILE A 769 -13.02 -0.45 48.89
C ILE A 769 -13.66 -1.50 49.78
N ASN A 770 -13.18 -1.61 51.02
CA ASN A 770 -13.78 -2.39 52.10
C ASN A 770 -15.31 -2.32 52.00
N ARG A 771 -15.94 -3.47 51.74
CA ARG A 771 -17.38 -3.64 51.91
C ARG A 771 -17.76 -3.92 53.37
N ASP A 772 -16.81 -3.80 54.30
CA ASP A 772 -17.02 -3.97 55.74
C ASP A 772 -16.95 -2.60 56.43
N SER A 773 -17.91 -1.72 56.14
CA SER A 773 -18.34 -0.63 57.03
C SER A 773 -19.58 0.06 56.46
N ASN A 774 -20.73 -0.61 56.60
CA ASN A 774 -22.02 -0.01 56.97
C ASN A 774 -23.05 -1.12 57.23
#